data_AF-A0A8K0PZ37-F1
#
_entry.id   AF-A0A8K0PZ37-F1
#
_cell.length_a   1.000
_cell.length_b   1.000
_cell.length_c   1.000
_cell.angle_alpha   90.00
_cell.angle_beta   90.00
_cell.angle_gamma   90.00
#
_symmetry.space_group_name_H-M   'P 1'
#
loop_
_entity.id
_entity.type
_entity.pdbx_description
1 polymer ?
#
loop_
_entity_poly.entity_id
_entity_poly.type
_entity_poly.pdbx_seq_one_letter_code
_entity_poly.pdbx_strand_id
1 'polypeptide(L)'
;MARWHWQAPYSSKHVVNSLPFDLHHRTFRIATGASRELWYIVMHPNQAQAVELPGRQRRRWEKKAPRSGSSLRRDHAEAMAAYIIKNIFQDGELLGEGVEPKWKLNARQSQSISYDKWLTFQTLFMERWGEFVQQHAHDEFWLEHQPAFHTNDHGANIQITVNGPLRELPMETRIRNDQYDEDEDSDSDSDVSARSHRRQIETNDSEGEDEDAEGRFSSIGEEEAAEVAEQEDAQRALYGDGLEHLRSELEKKYNLDHIEQISYAIAADIHCAEARDSGVGGDDEENEEEVGNAICLLSDRSKVAQQYRSKRDFTFYPLGFHPRYGNFSPRQPPRFLDNLCTVMRDNMSVQNDGSDVLSFGFFQAYSNIKRTIRSRADDLLVTKGIATAALTLPPSDAGRNAPTKSRQLRLLRRLRGQLTPEEPELSTPFTRERQRIQAAMTQEQLAFRMEQVVTIRVSHLKRQRRHFFTVLQPIFQLMRFFLKEVRSYTQVMRGFPPTIFPGILCSYAKLFELALGEMDQRFQARGTKGLDIALSESIAVLDRLGHFCFTGHPRVLPNTVLGPLVTMESLKKGAWPFISPDMLDFRESHGKMDVVRWPRTTDKQPILLHVAALAYHYGAVIAANRHSQLWFGQLQDGAIGDVRAAGRFLEEMFCNLWVPQMMLFLTYQFRRQINRGIRSGMDANERLRRLEGFRAALEVWESCDEPFSLRQYKRLFPPQTGPAELDDPRPTSTTDKARHGFAEEMYNACVDTTSTAGETLCSSHATWLSVLRGAIQHTSVDDVSKQDWIYGLATAMDATRIEWVPGSHRKKVTSRRTIHLVGYTRPKQLLRAIPGSLKRAAIVGKLAWHLVDLARNHL
;
A
#
# COMPACT_ATOMS: atom_id res chain seq x y z
N MET A 1 -21.05 -6.54 10.57
CA MET A 1 -21.17 -7.50 9.42
C MET A 1 -19.83 -8.20 9.17
N ALA A 2 -19.72 -9.51 9.40
CA ALA A 2 -18.45 -10.25 9.29
C ALA A 2 -18.18 -10.82 7.87
N ARG A 3 -17.81 -9.99 6.88
CA ARG A 3 -17.24 -10.50 5.60
C ARG A 3 -15.74 -10.70 5.77
N TRP A 4 -15.26 -11.94 5.59
CA TRP A 4 -13.86 -12.34 5.82
C TRP A 4 -12.94 -11.88 4.68
N HIS A 5 -12.72 -10.56 4.59
CA HIS A 5 -11.63 -9.97 3.79
C HIS A 5 -10.35 -9.92 4.64
N TRP A 6 -9.94 -11.03 5.24
CA TRP A 6 -8.83 -11.10 6.20
C TRP A 6 -7.50 -10.56 5.64
N GLN A 7 -7.31 -10.64 4.32
CA GLN A 7 -6.15 -10.10 3.58
C GLN A 7 -6.21 -8.58 3.35
N ALA A 8 -7.29 -7.92 3.75
CA ALA A 8 -7.42 -6.48 3.54
C ALA A 8 -6.25 -5.77 4.21
N PRO A 9 -5.56 -4.86 3.48
CA PRO A 9 -4.41 -4.18 4.02
C PRO A 9 -4.83 -3.29 5.19
N TYR A 10 -4.09 -3.38 6.28
CA TYR A 10 -4.21 -2.43 7.37
C TYR A 10 -3.69 -1.07 6.86
N SER A 11 -4.58 -0.07 6.80
CA SER A 11 -4.31 1.20 6.11
C SER A 11 -4.48 2.44 6.99
N SER A 12 -4.31 2.29 8.30
CA SER A 12 -4.36 3.44 9.22
C SER A 12 -3.17 4.36 8.98
N LYS A 13 -3.38 5.45 8.25
CA LYS A 13 -2.35 6.49 8.04
C LYS A 13 -1.85 7.12 9.34
N HIS A 14 -2.65 7.00 10.40
CA HIS A 14 -2.44 7.62 11.70
C HIS A 14 -1.69 6.68 12.65
N VAL A 15 -2.09 5.39 12.70
CA VAL A 15 -1.51 4.40 13.61
C VAL A 15 -0.22 3.76 13.07
N VAL A 16 -0.06 3.60 11.73
CA VAL A 16 1.15 3.00 11.13
C VAL A 16 2.41 3.83 11.42
N ASN A 17 2.26 5.13 11.68
CA ASN A 17 3.38 5.98 12.06
C ASN A 17 3.66 6.00 13.57
N SER A 18 2.70 5.58 14.41
CA SER A 18 2.82 5.55 15.88
C SER A 18 3.23 4.20 16.44
N LEU A 19 3.01 3.09 15.72
CA LEU A 19 3.47 1.77 16.17
C LEU A 19 5.00 1.65 16.09
N PRO A 20 5.67 1.10 17.13
CA PRO A 20 7.12 0.98 17.16
C PRO A 20 7.67 -0.20 16.33
N PHE A 21 6.81 -0.97 15.64
CA PHE A 21 7.18 -2.19 14.92
C PHE A 21 6.55 -2.28 13.51
N ASP A 22 7.07 -3.18 12.68
CA ASP A 22 6.57 -3.45 11.32
C ASP A 22 5.28 -4.30 11.35
N LEU A 23 4.36 -4.03 10.42
CA LEU A 23 3.08 -4.71 10.31
C LEU A 23 3.07 -5.90 9.34
N HIS A 24 4.22 -6.23 8.73
CA HIS A 24 4.30 -7.34 7.79
C HIS A 24 3.88 -8.66 8.45
N HIS A 25 2.93 -9.36 7.84
CA HIS A 25 2.42 -10.64 8.33
C HIS A 25 1.83 -10.63 9.75
N ARG A 26 1.20 -9.52 10.18
CA ARG A 26 0.71 -9.32 11.55
C ARG A 26 -0.75 -8.91 11.68
N THR A 27 -1.45 -8.64 10.58
CA THR A 27 -2.82 -8.09 10.66
C THR A 27 -3.88 -9.08 10.18
N PHE A 28 -5.03 -9.10 10.84
CA PHE A 28 -6.16 -9.94 10.47
C PHE A 28 -7.45 -9.10 10.49
N ARG A 29 -8.03 -8.81 9.31
CA ARG A 29 -9.32 -8.10 9.25
C ARG A 29 -10.45 -9.03 9.67
N ILE A 30 -11.16 -8.66 10.73
CA ILE A 30 -12.17 -9.51 11.37
C ILE A 30 -13.60 -9.03 11.13
N ALA A 31 -13.86 -7.72 11.21
CA ALA A 31 -15.23 -7.22 11.17
C ALA A 31 -15.35 -5.85 10.49
N THR A 32 -16.60 -5.45 10.25
CA THR A 32 -16.98 -4.10 9.85
C THR A 32 -18.15 -3.68 10.72
N GLY A 33 -17.99 -2.55 11.42
CA GLY A 33 -18.97 -1.97 12.32
C GLY A 33 -20.18 -1.38 11.58
N ALA A 34 -21.25 -1.09 12.32
CA ALA A 34 -22.47 -0.48 11.77
C ALA A 34 -22.18 0.94 11.22
N SER A 35 -21.36 1.69 11.95
CA SER A 35 -20.79 2.98 11.57
C SER A 35 -19.54 2.82 10.70
N ARG A 36 -19.53 1.84 9.77
CA ARG A 36 -18.49 1.56 8.76
C ARG A 36 -17.05 1.31 9.26
N GLU A 37 -16.77 1.27 10.56
CA GLU A 37 -15.40 1.08 11.05
C GLU A 37 -14.86 -0.29 10.64
N LEU A 38 -13.58 -0.35 10.29
CA LEU A 38 -12.91 -1.59 9.96
C LEU A 38 -12.13 -2.10 11.17
N TRP A 39 -12.48 -3.30 11.63
CA TRP A 39 -11.86 -3.95 12.77
C TRP A 39 -10.80 -4.96 12.34
N TYR A 40 -9.66 -4.89 13.03
CA TYR A 40 -8.51 -5.75 12.83
C TYR A 40 -8.01 -6.29 14.16
N ILE A 41 -7.51 -7.51 14.14
CA ILE A 41 -6.59 -8.01 15.16
C ILE A 41 -5.18 -7.77 14.63
N VAL A 42 -4.32 -7.13 15.42
CA VAL A 42 -2.92 -6.85 15.09
C VAL A 42 -2.04 -7.57 16.11
N MET A 43 -1.05 -8.30 15.62
CA MET A 43 -0.10 -9.06 16.45
C MET A 43 1.09 -8.18 16.84
N HIS A 44 1.09 -7.69 18.08
CA HIS A 44 2.14 -6.88 18.70
C HIS A 44 3.26 -7.77 19.24
N PRO A 45 4.54 -7.47 19.01
CA PRO A 45 5.66 -8.19 19.62
C PRO A 45 5.67 -8.08 21.16
N ASN A 46 5.95 -9.19 21.85
CA ASN A 46 6.01 -9.28 23.31
C ASN A 46 7.24 -8.58 23.87
N GLN A 47 8.37 -8.74 23.19
CA GLN A 47 9.52 -7.89 23.39
C GLN A 47 9.39 -6.75 22.40
N ALA A 48 9.36 -5.51 22.89
CA ALA A 48 9.66 -4.39 22.02
C ALA A 48 11.01 -4.72 21.37
N GLN A 49 11.02 -5.00 20.06
CA GLN A 49 12.21 -4.77 19.27
C GLN A 49 12.43 -3.26 19.34
N ALA A 50 12.99 -2.82 20.46
CA ALA A 50 13.45 -1.47 20.72
C ALA A 50 14.70 -1.31 19.86
N VAL A 51 14.45 -1.20 18.56
CA VAL A 51 15.38 -0.52 17.69
C VAL A 51 14.77 0.86 17.52
N GLU A 52 15.16 1.77 18.40
CA GLU A 52 15.28 3.18 18.02
C GLU A 52 16.27 3.24 16.84
N LEU A 53 15.80 2.88 15.65
CA LEU A 53 16.60 2.94 14.44
C LEU A 53 16.79 4.41 14.09
N PRO A 54 18.03 4.94 14.08
CA PRO A 54 18.28 6.30 13.66
C PRO A 54 17.70 6.52 12.25
N GLY A 55 17.04 7.67 12.04
CA GLY A 55 16.18 7.97 10.88
C GLY A 55 16.80 7.79 9.47
N ARG A 56 18.11 7.52 9.36
CA ARG A 56 18.79 7.12 8.12
C ARG A 56 18.53 5.66 7.72
N GLN A 57 18.41 4.73 8.67
CA GLN A 57 18.15 3.32 8.36
C GLN A 57 16.66 3.09 8.03
N ARG A 58 15.71 3.64 8.81
CA ARG A 58 14.26 3.60 8.48
C ARG A 58 13.95 4.03 7.03
N ARG A 59 14.63 5.07 6.51
CA ARG A 59 14.53 5.54 5.11
C ARG A 59 15.18 4.62 4.06
N ARG A 60 16.20 3.84 4.43
CA ARG A 60 16.81 2.80 3.56
C ARG A 60 15.94 1.54 3.52
N TRP A 61 15.16 1.30 4.58
CA TRP A 61 14.29 0.13 4.74
C TRP A 61 12.91 0.36 4.09
N GLU A 62 12.34 1.57 4.17
CA GLU A 62 11.17 2.00 3.36
C GLU A 62 11.43 1.91 1.84
N LYS A 63 12.70 1.93 1.41
CA LYS A 63 13.10 1.76 0.00
C LYS A 63 13.34 0.31 -0.43
N LYS A 64 13.43 -0.63 0.52
CA LYS A 64 13.72 -2.05 0.28
C LYS A 64 12.60 -3.01 0.69
N ALA A 65 11.60 -2.57 1.46
CA ALA A 65 10.43 -3.40 1.74
C ALA A 65 9.70 -3.70 0.42
N PRO A 66 9.57 -4.97 0.01
CA PRO A 66 8.60 -5.34 -1.00
C PRO A 66 7.22 -4.85 -0.54
N ARG A 67 6.30 -4.59 -1.46
CA ARG A 67 4.89 -4.30 -1.15
C ARG A 67 4.17 -5.57 -0.64
N SER A 68 4.80 -6.30 0.28
CA SER A 68 4.29 -7.52 0.88
C SER A 68 3.21 -7.16 1.90
N GLY A 69 2.10 -7.90 1.89
CA GLY A 69 0.89 -7.54 2.64
C GLY A 69 1.12 -7.51 4.15
N SER A 70 0.44 -6.60 4.85
CA SER A 70 0.38 -6.60 6.33
C SER A 70 -0.35 -7.82 6.88
N SER A 71 -1.19 -8.44 6.06
CA SER A 71 -2.02 -9.58 6.45
C SER A 71 -1.17 -10.73 6.96
N LEU A 72 -1.63 -11.39 8.04
CA LEU A 72 -1.10 -12.67 8.52
C LEU A 72 -0.77 -13.61 7.35
N ARG A 73 0.20 -14.50 7.54
CA ARG A 73 0.35 -15.60 6.59
C ARG A 73 -0.92 -16.46 6.60
N ARG A 74 -1.19 -17.14 5.49
CA ARG A 74 -2.46 -17.87 5.32
C ARG A 74 -2.67 -18.95 6.38
N ASP A 75 -1.61 -19.68 6.72
CA ASP A 75 -1.56 -20.65 7.83
C ASP A 75 -1.95 -20.00 9.15
N HIS A 76 -1.33 -18.87 9.51
CA HIS A 76 -1.67 -18.17 10.76
C HIS A 76 -3.10 -17.63 10.74
N ALA A 77 -3.57 -17.15 9.59
CA ALA A 77 -4.95 -16.71 9.41
C ALA A 77 -5.96 -17.87 9.54
N GLU A 78 -5.60 -19.08 9.10
CA GLU A 78 -6.44 -20.28 9.24
C GLU A 78 -6.52 -20.74 10.70
N ALA A 79 -5.41 -20.68 11.44
CA ALA A 79 -5.37 -20.94 12.88
C ALA A 79 -6.19 -19.90 13.68
N MET A 80 -5.98 -18.61 13.40
CA MET A 80 -6.76 -17.51 13.99
C MET A 80 -8.27 -17.65 13.71
N ALA A 81 -8.64 -18.01 12.48
CA ALA A 81 -10.03 -18.26 12.11
C ALA A 81 -10.62 -19.45 12.89
N ALA A 82 -9.85 -20.54 13.03
CA ALA A 82 -10.28 -21.71 13.77
C ALA A 82 -10.48 -21.39 15.26
N TYR A 83 -9.58 -20.62 15.85
CA TYR A 83 -9.70 -20.14 17.23
C TYR A 83 -10.97 -19.33 17.44
N ILE A 84 -11.20 -18.29 16.62
CA ILE A 84 -12.41 -17.47 16.69
C ILE A 84 -13.67 -18.33 16.56
N ILE A 85 -13.74 -19.22 15.55
CA ILE A 85 -14.95 -19.99 15.29
C ILE A 85 -15.19 -21.02 16.39
N LYS A 86 -14.20 -21.88 16.67
CA LYS A 86 -14.36 -23.07 17.51
C LYS A 86 -14.22 -22.81 19.00
N ASN A 87 -13.33 -21.91 19.38
CA ASN A 87 -13.01 -21.68 20.79
C ASN A 87 -13.76 -20.47 21.36
N ILE A 88 -14.22 -19.54 20.52
CA ILE A 88 -14.94 -18.34 20.98
C ILE A 88 -16.43 -18.42 20.66
N PHE A 89 -16.81 -18.74 19.41
CA PHE A 89 -18.23 -18.73 19.00
C PHE A 89 -18.98 -20.06 19.14
N GLN A 90 -18.30 -21.19 19.37
CA GLN A 90 -18.95 -22.49 19.65
C GLN A 90 -19.03 -22.81 21.15
N ASP A 91 -18.79 -21.85 22.03
CA ASP A 91 -18.79 -22.07 23.47
C ASP A 91 -19.24 -20.81 24.23
N GLY A 92 -19.82 -20.99 25.41
CA GLY A 92 -20.26 -19.91 26.30
C GLY A 92 -21.35 -18.98 25.73
N GLU A 93 -21.28 -17.71 26.11
CA GLU A 93 -22.31 -16.68 25.86
C GLU A 93 -22.49 -16.26 24.40
N LEU A 94 -21.57 -16.67 23.51
CA LEU A 94 -21.61 -16.41 22.08
C LEU A 94 -22.15 -17.60 21.28
N LEU A 95 -22.44 -18.72 21.95
CA LEU A 95 -23.09 -19.87 21.34
C LEU A 95 -24.49 -19.48 20.85
N GLY A 96 -24.79 -19.80 19.59
CA GLY A 96 -26.08 -19.49 18.97
C GLY A 96 -26.14 -18.15 18.22
N GLU A 97 -25.07 -17.35 18.23
CA GLU A 97 -25.00 -16.08 17.49
C GLU A 97 -24.88 -16.23 15.95
N GLY A 98 -25.05 -17.45 15.41
CA GLY A 98 -25.11 -17.70 13.96
C GLY A 98 -23.76 -17.85 13.25
N VAL A 99 -22.65 -17.89 13.98
CA VAL A 99 -21.33 -18.28 13.44
C VAL A 99 -21.22 -19.81 13.47
N GLU A 100 -21.12 -20.45 12.30
CA GLU A 100 -21.16 -21.91 12.20
C GLU A 100 -19.76 -22.55 12.07
N PRO A 101 -19.53 -23.77 12.59
CA PRO A 101 -18.25 -24.50 12.47
C PRO A 101 -17.75 -24.70 11.03
N LYS A 102 -18.66 -24.66 10.06
CA LYS A 102 -18.35 -24.85 8.63
C LYS A 102 -17.73 -23.61 7.96
N TRP A 103 -17.68 -22.48 8.65
CA TRP A 103 -17.12 -21.23 8.12
C TRP A 103 -15.63 -21.37 7.83
N LYS A 104 -15.17 -20.71 6.76
CA LYS A 104 -13.78 -20.77 6.28
C LYS A 104 -13.32 -19.39 5.80
N LEU A 105 -12.00 -19.19 5.76
CA LEU A 105 -11.42 -18.00 5.14
C LEU A 105 -11.91 -17.79 3.70
N ASN A 106 -12.15 -16.54 3.32
CA ASN A 106 -12.65 -16.11 2.00
C ASN A 106 -14.05 -16.64 1.63
N ALA A 107 -14.76 -17.26 2.57
CA ALA A 107 -16.12 -17.68 2.34
C ALA A 107 -17.07 -16.46 2.34
N ARG A 108 -18.20 -16.54 1.63
CA ARG A 108 -19.12 -15.39 1.43
C ARG A 108 -20.04 -15.13 2.63
N GLN A 109 -20.03 -16.03 3.62
CA GLN A 109 -20.82 -15.96 4.83
C GLN A 109 -20.41 -14.75 5.67
N SER A 110 -21.40 -14.13 6.30
CA SER A 110 -21.24 -13.03 7.25
C SER A 110 -22.41 -12.99 8.20
N GLN A 111 -22.14 -12.65 9.46
CA GLN A 111 -23.14 -12.51 10.51
C GLN A 111 -23.08 -11.10 11.10
N SER A 112 -24.22 -10.63 11.60
CA SER A 112 -24.30 -9.41 12.40
C SER A 112 -24.55 -9.80 13.84
N ILE A 113 -23.84 -9.18 14.76
CA ILE A 113 -24.01 -9.34 16.21
C ILE A 113 -24.21 -7.94 16.81
N SER A 114 -24.81 -7.87 17.99
CA SER A 114 -24.97 -6.60 18.72
C SER A 114 -23.63 -6.07 19.22
N TYR A 115 -23.61 -4.80 19.66
CA TYR A 115 -22.42 -4.20 20.23
C TYR A 115 -22.01 -4.89 21.55
N ASP A 116 -22.97 -5.23 22.41
CA ASP A 116 -22.68 -5.96 23.66
C ASP A 116 -22.03 -7.32 23.37
N LYS A 117 -22.54 -8.05 22.37
CA LYS A 117 -21.95 -9.33 21.94
C LYS A 117 -20.57 -9.15 21.31
N TRP A 118 -20.29 -8.02 20.67
CA TRP A 118 -18.96 -7.69 20.17
C TRP A 118 -17.98 -7.44 21.32
N LEU A 119 -18.40 -6.77 22.39
CA LEU A 119 -17.60 -6.61 23.60
C LEU A 119 -17.32 -7.95 24.28
N THR A 120 -18.35 -8.78 24.48
CA THR A 120 -18.20 -10.15 25.00
C THR A 120 -17.21 -10.97 24.16
N PHE A 121 -17.26 -10.83 22.84
CA PHE A 121 -16.30 -11.45 21.93
C PHE A 121 -14.85 -11.00 22.19
N GLN A 122 -14.61 -9.69 22.33
CA GLN A 122 -13.26 -9.19 22.61
C GLN A 122 -12.72 -9.70 23.95
N THR A 123 -13.57 -9.70 24.99
CA THR A 123 -13.22 -10.19 26.33
C THR A 123 -12.86 -11.68 26.29
N LEU A 124 -13.76 -12.53 25.79
CA LEU A 124 -13.51 -13.99 25.71
C LEU A 124 -12.31 -14.32 24.83
N PHE A 125 -12.09 -13.54 23.76
CA PHE A 125 -10.92 -13.69 22.90
C PHE A 125 -9.62 -13.43 23.68
N MET A 126 -9.56 -12.38 24.49
CA MET A 126 -8.35 -12.07 25.26
C MET A 126 -8.14 -13.06 26.42
N GLU A 127 -9.20 -13.41 27.15
CA GLU A 127 -9.13 -14.36 28.28
C GLU A 127 -8.63 -15.75 27.86
N ARG A 128 -9.14 -16.26 26.73
CA ARG A 128 -8.80 -17.59 26.23
C ARG A 128 -7.52 -17.59 25.37
N TRP A 129 -6.85 -16.44 25.22
CA TRP A 129 -5.70 -16.33 24.33
C TRP A 129 -4.53 -17.18 24.82
N GLY A 130 -4.29 -17.22 26.13
CA GLY A 130 -3.23 -18.02 26.74
C GLY A 130 -3.35 -19.52 26.42
N GLU A 131 -4.57 -20.06 26.47
CA GLU A 131 -4.85 -21.46 26.11
C GLU A 131 -4.56 -21.74 24.63
N PHE A 132 -4.95 -20.81 23.75
CA PHE A 132 -4.65 -20.91 22.32
C PHE A 132 -3.15 -20.94 22.05
N VAL A 133 -2.40 -20.04 22.69
CA VAL A 133 -0.93 -19.97 22.56
C VAL A 133 -0.29 -21.26 23.06
N GLN A 134 -0.75 -21.83 24.18
CA GLN A 134 -0.24 -23.11 24.69
C GLN A 134 -0.50 -24.26 23.71
N GLN A 135 -1.69 -24.33 23.11
CA GLN A 135 -2.02 -25.33 22.08
C GLN A 135 -1.21 -25.15 20.79
N HIS A 136 -0.73 -23.93 20.52
CA HIS A 136 0.06 -23.59 19.33
C HIS A 136 1.52 -23.25 19.65
N ALA A 137 2.04 -23.69 20.81
CA ALA A 137 3.39 -23.37 21.27
C ALA A 137 4.52 -23.88 20.35
N HIS A 138 4.20 -24.77 19.41
CA HIS A 138 5.12 -25.24 18.37
C HIS A 138 5.43 -24.17 17.30
N ASP A 139 4.65 -23.09 17.23
CA ASP A 139 4.83 -21.99 16.28
C ASP A 139 5.21 -20.72 17.06
N GLU A 140 6.50 -20.38 16.99
CA GLU A 140 7.16 -19.27 17.68
C GLU A 140 6.43 -17.94 17.46
N PHE A 141 5.76 -17.77 16.32
CA PHE A 141 4.95 -16.60 16.05
C PHE A 141 3.90 -16.32 17.14
N TRP A 142 3.26 -17.34 17.72
CA TRP A 142 2.24 -17.10 18.76
C TRP A 142 2.86 -16.84 20.15
N LEU A 143 4.07 -17.32 20.39
CA LEU A 143 4.80 -17.10 21.64
C LEU A 143 5.44 -15.71 21.71
N GLU A 144 5.84 -15.17 20.56
CA GLU A 144 6.49 -13.86 20.46
C GLU A 144 5.51 -12.69 20.33
N HIS A 145 4.21 -12.95 20.20
CA HIS A 145 3.23 -11.91 19.87
C HIS A 145 1.94 -11.95 20.70
N GLN A 146 1.41 -10.78 21.02
CA GLN A 146 0.11 -10.58 21.67
C GLN A 146 -0.87 -9.89 20.72
N PRO A 147 -2.14 -10.33 20.66
CA PRO A 147 -3.16 -9.72 19.85
C PRO A 147 -3.62 -8.41 20.49
N ALA A 148 -3.85 -7.39 19.66
CA ALA A 148 -4.54 -6.17 20.03
C ALA A 148 -5.65 -5.88 19.01
N PHE A 149 -6.79 -5.37 19.50
CA PHE A 149 -7.87 -4.93 18.63
C PHE A 149 -7.61 -3.50 18.14
N HIS A 150 -7.58 -3.33 16.83
CA HIS A 150 -7.51 -2.02 16.19
C HIS A 150 -8.77 -1.78 15.39
N THR A 151 -9.33 -0.59 15.54
CA THR A 151 -10.43 -0.11 14.70
C THR A 151 -10.03 1.20 14.01
N ASN A 152 -10.51 1.39 12.78
CA ASN A 152 -10.32 2.66 12.06
C ASN A 152 -11.61 3.00 11.30
N ASP A 153 -12.11 4.22 11.51
CA ASP A 153 -13.16 4.83 10.69
C ASP A 153 -12.54 5.84 9.72
N HIS A 154 -12.32 5.43 8.46
CA HIS A 154 -11.79 6.30 7.43
C HIS A 154 -12.90 6.77 6.48
N GLY A 155 -13.01 8.09 6.30
CA GLY A 155 -13.91 8.72 5.32
C GLY A 155 -15.22 9.25 5.90
N ALA A 156 -15.33 9.28 7.23
CA ALA A 156 -16.33 10.02 7.99
C ALA A 156 -15.85 11.46 8.22
N ASN A 157 -16.69 12.46 7.95
CA ASN A 157 -16.50 13.79 8.52
C ASN A 157 -17.72 14.08 9.39
N ILE A 158 -17.48 14.39 10.65
CA ILE A 158 -18.50 14.93 11.55
C ILE A 158 -18.30 16.43 11.52
N GLN A 159 -19.34 17.17 11.11
CA GLN A 159 -19.29 18.62 11.16
C GLN A 159 -19.43 19.06 12.60
N ILE A 160 -18.52 19.93 13.05
CA ILE A 160 -18.57 20.51 14.39
C ILE A 160 -19.01 21.97 14.21
N THR A 161 -20.15 22.31 14.80
CA THR A 161 -20.69 23.68 14.76
C THR A 161 -19.95 24.55 15.77
N VAL A 162 -19.57 25.77 15.35
CA VAL A 162 -18.94 26.75 16.23
C VAL A 162 -20.01 27.45 17.06
N ASN A 163 -20.05 27.19 18.37
CA ASN A 163 -20.98 27.85 19.31
C ASN A 163 -20.39 29.14 19.92
N GLY A 164 -21.21 29.92 20.62
CA GLY A 164 -20.80 31.18 21.28
C GLY A 164 -19.59 31.01 22.22
N PRO A 165 -19.62 30.06 23.17
CA PRO A 165 -18.49 29.79 24.06
C PRO A 165 -17.17 29.50 23.33
N LEU A 166 -17.22 28.76 22.21
CA LEU A 166 -16.02 28.48 21.42
C LEU A 166 -15.48 29.73 20.69
N ARG A 167 -16.35 30.65 20.28
CA ARG A 167 -15.93 31.95 19.72
C ARG A 167 -15.24 32.81 20.76
N GLU A 168 -15.61 32.70 22.03
CA GLU A 168 -15.05 33.50 23.12
C GLU A 168 -13.84 32.84 23.78
N LEU A 169 -13.63 31.53 23.60
CA LEU A 169 -12.56 30.73 24.19
C LEU A 169 -11.18 31.45 24.18
N PRO A 170 -10.58 31.73 25.35
CA PRO A 170 -9.27 32.35 25.45
C PRO A 170 -8.15 31.41 24.99
N MET A 171 -6.93 31.97 24.89
CA MET A 171 -5.76 31.20 24.44
C MET A 171 -5.32 30.33 25.59
N GLU A 172 -5.09 29.05 25.35
CA GLU A 172 -4.49 28.22 26.38
C GLU A 172 -3.10 28.76 26.74
N THR A 173 -2.87 28.91 28.04
CA THR A 173 -1.60 29.34 28.61
C THR A 173 -0.98 28.19 29.40
N ARG A 174 0.33 28.21 29.60
CA ARG A 174 1.02 27.16 30.36
C ARG A 174 0.60 27.21 31.81
N ILE A 175 0.23 26.06 32.37
CA ILE A 175 0.07 25.87 33.80
C ILE A 175 1.46 25.99 34.44
N ARG A 176 1.63 26.94 35.38
CA ARG A 176 2.83 27.07 36.21
C ARG A 176 2.60 26.29 37.50
N ASN A 177 3.57 25.48 37.93
CA ASN A 177 3.55 24.89 39.26
C ASN A 177 4.27 25.85 40.20
N ASP A 178 3.59 26.35 41.22
CA ASP A 178 4.13 27.29 42.21
C ASP A 178 5.15 26.65 43.18
N GLN A 179 5.86 25.58 42.78
CA GLN A 179 6.76 24.81 43.66
C GLN A 179 8.23 24.77 43.23
N TYR A 180 8.65 25.52 42.21
CA TYR A 180 10.07 25.59 41.82
C TYR A 180 10.53 26.97 41.34
N ASP A 181 9.92 28.05 41.84
CA ASP A 181 10.39 29.44 41.62
C ASP A 181 10.72 30.12 42.96
N GLU A 182 11.47 29.45 43.83
CA GLU A 182 12.33 30.12 44.81
C GLU A 182 13.76 29.77 44.42
N ASP A 183 14.36 30.58 43.54
CA ASP A 183 15.80 30.83 43.40
C ASP A 183 16.07 31.48 42.02
N GLU A 184 15.56 32.69 41.79
CA GLU A 184 16.22 33.63 40.87
C GLU A 184 16.26 35.03 41.51
N ASP A 185 17.49 35.41 41.85
CA ASP A 185 17.96 36.65 42.44
C ASP A 185 17.26 37.93 41.94
N SER A 186 16.76 38.74 42.86
CA SER A 186 16.40 40.13 42.62
C SER A 186 17.16 41.05 43.56
N ASP A 187 18.42 41.33 43.21
CA ASP A 187 19.11 42.53 43.66
C ASP A 187 18.41 43.78 43.10
N SER A 188 17.70 44.54 43.94
CA SER A 188 17.64 46.00 43.79
C SER A 188 17.06 46.65 45.04
N ASP A 189 17.96 47.29 45.78
CA ASP A 189 17.65 48.33 46.76
C ASP A 189 16.79 49.44 46.16
N SER A 190 15.72 49.84 46.87
CA SER A 190 15.45 51.26 47.14
C SER A 190 14.31 51.42 48.15
N ASP A 191 14.69 51.88 49.34
CA ASP A 191 13.85 52.55 50.33
C ASP A 191 13.02 53.70 49.70
N VAL A 192 11.73 53.79 50.05
CA VAL A 192 11.11 55.03 50.54
C VAL A 192 9.79 54.77 51.27
N SER A 193 9.76 55.26 52.50
CA SER A 193 8.67 55.30 53.48
C SER A 193 7.49 56.20 53.06
N ALA A 194 6.26 55.85 53.45
CA ALA A 194 5.42 56.64 54.39
C ALA A 194 3.89 56.37 54.32
N ARG A 195 3.32 56.12 55.51
CA ARG A 195 1.98 56.51 56.04
C ARG A 195 0.75 55.77 55.47
N SER A 196 0.15 54.80 56.18
CA SER A 196 -0.66 54.87 57.43
C SER A 196 -1.96 55.70 57.33
N HIS A 197 -3.11 55.03 57.47
CA HIS A 197 -4.37 55.41 58.18
C HIS A 197 -5.29 54.16 58.18
N ARG A 198 -5.39 53.36 59.25
CA ARG A 198 -6.17 53.52 60.51
C ARG A 198 -7.68 53.22 60.38
N ARG A 199 -8.12 52.13 61.03
CA ARG A 199 -9.34 51.93 61.87
C ARG A 199 -9.29 50.49 62.44
N GLN A 200 -8.80 50.24 63.66
CA GLN A 200 -9.45 50.29 65.00
C GLN A 200 -10.74 49.46 65.14
N ILE A 201 -10.68 48.43 66.01
CA ILE A 201 -11.57 48.02 67.15
C ILE A 201 -10.94 46.72 67.72
N GLU A 202 -10.19 46.75 68.84
CA GLU A 202 -10.60 46.57 70.27
C GLU A 202 -11.24 45.19 70.55
N THR A 203 -10.45 44.18 70.97
CA THR A 203 -10.09 43.74 72.36
C THR A 203 -11.25 43.18 73.19
N ASN A 204 -11.17 41.89 73.53
CA ASN A 204 -11.49 41.39 74.87
C ASN A 204 -10.75 40.08 75.16
N ASP A 205 -10.05 40.07 76.28
CA ASP A 205 -9.34 38.96 76.90
C ASP A 205 -10.31 37.94 77.53
N SER A 206 -9.97 36.64 77.50
CA SER A 206 -9.81 35.82 78.72
C SER A 206 -9.35 34.38 78.41
N GLU A 207 -8.21 34.05 79.02
CA GLU A 207 -7.66 32.76 79.49
C GLU A 207 -8.39 31.43 79.20
N GLY A 208 -7.60 30.41 78.82
CA GLY A 208 -7.80 29.05 79.32
C GLY A 208 -7.67 27.90 78.31
N GLU A 209 -6.55 27.21 78.39
CA GLU A 209 -6.37 25.75 78.26
C GLU A 209 -6.22 25.11 76.86
N ASP A 210 -5.15 24.30 76.80
CA ASP A 210 -4.71 23.43 75.73
C ASP A 210 -5.77 22.40 75.33
N GLU A 211 -5.92 22.11 74.03
CA GLU A 211 -5.90 20.75 73.45
C GLU A 211 -6.20 20.78 71.92
N ASP A 212 -5.53 19.88 71.22
CA ASP A 212 -5.85 19.32 69.90
C ASP A 212 -5.53 20.12 68.61
N ALA A 213 -4.31 19.87 68.15
CA ALA A 213 -3.85 20.06 66.78
C ALA A 213 -4.32 18.90 65.87
N GLU A 214 -5.58 18.88 65.44
CA GLU A 214 -6.02 18.09 64.27
C GLU A 214 -7.14 18.83 63.52
N GLY A 215 -6.80 19.51 62.42
CA GLY A 215 -7.84 20.19 61.63
C GLY A 215 -7.43 20.98 60.38
N ARG A 216 -6.14 21.00 60.00
CA ARG A 216 -5.67 21.85 58.89
C ARG A 216 -5.26 21.15 57.60
N PHE A 217 -5.53 19.85 57.46
CA PHE A 217 -5.19 19.07 56.26
C PHE A 217 -6.39 18.74 55.34
N SER A 218 -7.60 19.19 55.67
CA SER A 218 -8.82 18.83 54.91
C SER A 218 -9.31 19.90 53.92
N SER A 219 -8.84 21.16 54.00
CA SER A 219 -9.38 22.23 53.14
C SER A 219 -8.74 22.31 51.74
N ILE A 220 -7.51 21.81 51.58
CA ILE A 220 -6.80 21.84 50.27
C ILE A 220 -7.47 20.88 49.27
N GLY A 221 -7.96 19.73 49.74
CA GLY A 221 -8.65 18.76 48.88
C GLY A 221 -10.08 19.17 48.48
N GLU A 222 -10.73 20.04 49.26
CA GLU A 222 -12.07 20.58 48.95
C GLU A 222 -11.97 21.76 47.98
N GLU A 223 -10.94 22.60 48.09
CA GLU A 223 -10.66 23.69 47.12
C GLU A 223 -10.20 23.14 45.76
N GLU A 224 -9.30 22.15 45.71
CA GLU A 224 -8.93 21.48 44.45
C GLU A 224 -10.13 20.76 43.80
N ALA A 225 -10.99 20.12 44.59
CA ALA A 225 -12.19 19.46 44.07
C ALA A 225 -13.24 20.45 43.55
N ALA A 226 -13.37 21.63 44.18
CA ALA A 226 -14.27 22.70 43.74
C ALA A 226 -13.76 23.39 42.45
N GLU A 227 -12.46 23.67 42.34
CA GLU A 227 -11.85 24.23 41.12
C GLU A 227 -11.93 23.26 39.93
N VAL A 228 -11.75 21.96 40.18
CA VAL A 228 -11.91 20.91 39.15
C VAL A 228 -13.38 20.83 38.69
N ALA A 229 -14.35 20.95 39.60
CA ALA A 229 -15.78 20.93 39.26
C ALA A 229 -16.21 22.17 38.44
N GLU A 230 -15.73 23.37 38.77
CA GLU A 230 -16.01 24.58 38.00
C GLU A 230 -15.35 24.55 36.60
N GLN A 231 -14.13 24.01 36.49
CA GLN A 231 -13.48 23.77 35.19
C GLN A 231 -14.23 22.75 34.33
N GLU A 232 -14.79 21.70 34.93
CA GLU A 232 -15.59 20.70 34.22
C GLU A 232 -16.92 21.27 33.69
N ASP A 233 -17.61 22.12 34.46
CA ASP A 233 -18.85 22.75 34.00
C ASP A 233 -18.60 23.83 32.92
N ALA A 234 -17.52 24.60 33.03
CA ALA A 234 -17.08 25.50 31.96
C ALA A 234 -16.66 24.75 30.68
N GLN A 235 -16.04 23.56 30.82
CA GLN A 235 -15.71 22.70 29.68
C GLN A 235 -16.95 22.10 29.01
N ARG A 236 -17.97 21.69 29.79
CA ARG A 236 -19.24 21.17 29.23
C ARG A 236 -19.95 22.18 28.34
N ALA A 237 -19.86 23.47 28.64
CA ALA A 237 -20.43 24.53 27.80
C ALA A 237 -19.81 24.61 26.38
N LEU A 238 -18.60 24.06 26.19
CA LEU A 238 -17.96 23.97 24.87
C LEU A 238 -18.53 22.85 23.99
N TYR A 239 -19.19 21.85 24.59
CA TYR A 239 -19.80 20.73 23.88
C TYR A 239 -21.19 21.12 23.36
N GLY A 240 -21.25 21.73 22.17
CA GLY A 240 -22.50 21.96 21.44
C GLY A 240 -22.94 20.75 20.59
N ASP A 241 -24.26 20.57 20.44
CA ASP A 241 -24.97 19.63 19.54
C ASP A 241 -24.17 18.39 19.10
N GLY A 242 -23.51 18.49 17.94
CA GLY A 242 -22.86 17.36 17.24
C GLY A 242 -21.64 16.78 17.96
N LEU A 243 -20.90 17.58 18.74
CA LEU A 243 -19.77 17.07 19.52
C LEU A 243 -20.25 16.32 20.78
N GLU A 244 -21.36 16.76 21.36
CA GLU A 244 -22.01 16.09 22.48
C GLU A 244 -22.63 14.75 22.05
N HIS A 245 -23.24 14.71 20.86
CA HIS A 245 -23.70 13.46 20.25
C HIS A 245 -22.52 12.50 19.99
N LEU A 246 -21.42 13.00 19.41
CA LEU A 246 -20.21 12.19 19.19
C LEU A 246 -19.65 11.62 20.50
N ARG A 247 -19.50 12.46 21.54
CA ARG A 247 -19.05 12.05 22.87
C ARG A 247 -19.94 10.91 23.41
N SER A 248 -21.25 11.12 23.40
CA SER A 248 -22.24 10.14 23.86
C SER A 248 -22.20 8.84 23.07
N GLU A 249 -22.00 8.90 21.74
CA GLU A 249 -21.82 7.71 20.91
C GLU A 249 -20.52 6.97 21.24
N LEU A 250 -19.41 7.68 21.43
CA LEU A 250 -18.11 7.09 21.75
C LEU A 250 -18.11 6.43 23.13
N GLU A 251 -18.73 7.06 24.14
CA GLU A 251 -18.87 6.49 25.48
C GLU A 251 -19.68 5.20 25.49
N LYS A 252 -20.74 5.12 24.69
CA LYS A 252 -21.50 3.87 24.51
C LYS A 252 -20.69 2.79 23.80
N LYS A 253 -19.77 3.19 22.91
CA LYS A 253 -19.02 2.31 22.00
C LYS A 253 -17.64 1.90 22.49
N TYR A 254 -17.11 2.51 23.55
CA TYR A 254 -15.72 2.29 23.94
C TYR A 254 -15.53 2.43 25.44
N ASN A 255 -14.98 1.39 26.07
CA ASN A 255 -14.48 1.47 27.43
C ASN A 255 -12.99 1.89 27.39
N LEU A 256 -12.70 3.10 27.88
CA LEU A 256 -11.36 3.68 27.85
C LEU A 256 -10.34 2.93 28.72
N ASP A 257 -10.76 2.19 29.74
CA ASP A 257 -9.84 1.42 30.60
C ASP A 257 -9.15 0.26 29.85
N HIS A 258 -9.72 -0.17 28.72
CA HIS A 258 -9.17 -1.24 27.88
C HIS A 258 -8.57 -0.71 26.57
N ILE A 259 -8.33 0.59 26.48
CA ILE A 259 -7.80 1.23 25.28
C ILE A 259 -6.42 1.82 25.59
N GLU A 260 -5.43 1.40 24.81
CA GLU A 260 -4.07 1.93 24.92
C GLU A 260 -3.98 3.36 24.36
N GLN A 261 -4.53 3.59 23.16
CA GLN A 261 -4.38 4.83 22.43
C GLN A 261 -5.61 5.14 21.58
N ILE A 262 -5.98 6.42 21.53
CA ILE A 262 -6.98 6.97 20.59
C ILE A 262 -6.29 7.98 19.67
N SER A 263 -6.69 8.02 18.41
CA SER A 263 -6.21 9.03 17.47
C SER A 263 -7.32 9.48 16.53
N TYR A 264 -7.44 10.80 16.36
CA TYR A 264 -8.43 11.42 15.48
C TYR A 264 -7.79 12.60 14.73
N ALA A 265 -8.44 13.03 13.64
CA ALA A 265 -7.97 14.15 12.84
C ALA A 265 -8.98 15.30 12.91
N ILE A 266 -8.51 16.50 13.27
CA ILE A 266 -9.29 17.73 13.22
C ILE A 266 -9.00 18.42 11.91
N ALA A 267 -10.05 18.75 11.18
CA ALA A 267 -9.97 19.32 9.86
C ALA A 267 -10.67 20.66 9.77
N ALA A 268 -9.91 21.71 9.44
CA ALA A 268 -10.42 23.04 9.16
C ALA A 268 -10.56 23.22 7.64
N ASP A 269 -11.78 23.55 7.19
CA ASP A 269 -12.05 23.95 5.81
C ASP A 269 -11.96 25.48 5.71
N ILE A 270 -10.93 25.98 5.03
CA ILE A 270 -10.65 27.41 4.92
C ILE A 270 -11.26 27.94 3.63
N HIS A 271 -12.20 28.88 3.78
CA HIS A 271 -12.84 29.61 2.68
C HIS A 271 -12.19 30.98 2.52
N CYS A 272 -12.18 31.51 1.30
CA CYS A 272 -11.63 32.83 0.99
C CYS A 272 -12.46 33.46 -0.13
N ALA A 273 -12.72 34.77 -0.03
CA ALA A 273 -13.46 35.55 -1.01
C ALA A 273 -12.67 36.85 -1.31
N GLU A 274 -12.85 37.41 -2.51
CA GLU A 274 -12.32 38.74 -2.84
C GLU A 274 -13.04 39.82 -2.04
N ALA A 275 -12.29 40.73 -1.43
CA ALA A 275 -12.87 41.96 -0.91
C ALA A 275 -13.24 42.85 -2.12
N ARG A 276 -14.51 43.26 -2.23
CA ARG A 276 -14.87 44.33 -3.17
C ARG A 276 -14.32 45.64 -2.63
N ASP A 277 -13.63 46.39 -3.48
CA ASP A 277 -13.27 47.79 -3.21
C ASP A 277 -14.58 48.55 -2.98
N SER A 278 -14.85 48.97 -1.75
CA SER A 278 -15.94 49.89 -1.41
C SER A 278 -15.57 51.30 -1.88
N GLY A 279 -15.38 51.44 -3.19
CA GLY A 279 -15.18 52.71 -3.88
C GLY A 279 -16.51 53.17 -4.47
N VAL A 280 -17.30 53.85 -3.64
CA VAL A 280 -18.19 55.00 -3.91
C VAL A 280 -19.26 54.99 -2.81
N GLY A 281 -19.20 56.01 -1.94
CA GLY A 281 -20.21 56.25 -0.92
C GLY A 281 -21.58 56.47 -1.53
N GLY A 282 -22.55 55.76 -0.99
CA GLY A 282 -23.97 56.00 -1.14
C GLY A 282 -24.61 55.45 0.13
N ASP A 283 -25.02 56.36 1.01
CA ASP A 283 -25.79 56.06 2.20
C ASP A 283 -27.13 55.49 1.75
N ASP A 284 -27.30 54.18 1.84
CA ASP A 284 -28.59 53.53 1.99
C ASP A 284 -28.36 52.18 2.69
N GLU A 285 -28.81 52.15 3.94
CA GLU A 285 -28.87 50.98 4.81
C GLU A 285 -29.78 49.90 4.21
N GLU A 286 -29.50 48.65 4.59
CA GLU A 286 -30.19 47.41 4.19
C GLU A 286 -29.80 46.86 2.81
N ASN A 287 -28.57 46.33 2.69
CA ASN A 287 -28.28 45.35 1.65
C ASN A 287 -27.61 44.11 2.26
N GLU A 288 -28.18 42.96 1.90
CA GLU A 288 -27.67 41.61 2.11
C GLU A 288 -26.15 41.59 1.98
N GLU A 289 -25.44 40.88 2.88
CA GLU A 289 -23.99 40.66 2.78
C GLU A 289 -23.66 40.06 1.40
N GLU A 290 -23.43 40.89 0.38
CA GLU A 290 -23.07 40.46 -0.96
C GLU A 290 -21.64 39.89 -0.90
N VAL A 291 -21.57 38.58 -0.66
CA VAL A 291 -20.34 37.80 -0.59
C VAL A 291 -19.55 37.99 -1.89
N GLY A 292 -18.32 38.51 -1.79
CA GLY A 292 -17.42 38.65 -2.94
C GLY A 292 -17.05 37.32 -3.59
N ASN A 293 -16.53 37.34 -4.82
CA ASN A 293 -16.21 36.14 -5.59
C ASN A 293 -15.29 35.18 -4.81
N ALA A 294 -15.63 33.89 -4.77
CA ALA A 294 -14.82 32.87 -4.10
C ALA A 294 -13.41 32.75 -4.70
N ILE A 295 -12.40 32.68 -3.83
CA ILE A 295 -10.98 32.48 -4.18
C ILE A 295 -10.55 31.06 -3.83
N CYS A 296 -9.89 30.39 -4.76
CA CYS A 296 -9.27 29.09 -4.49
C CYS A 296 -7.90 29.26 -3.86
N LEU A 297 -7.62 28.49 -2.80
CA LEU A 297 -6.33 28.51 -2.13
C LEU A 297 -5.48 27.29 -2.52
N LEU A 298 -4.17 27.52 -2.68
CA LEU A 298 -3.13 26.48 -2.73
C LEU A 298 -1.98 26.85 -1.79
N SER A 299 -1.21 25.86 -1.34
CA SER A 299 -0.01 26.13 -0.56
C SER A 299 1.17 26.55 -1.44
N ASP A 300 1.98 27.49 -0.94
CA ASP A 300 3.26 27.88 -1.54
C ASP A 300 4.40 27.04 -0.94
N ARG A 301 5.03 26.22 -1.78
CA ARG A 301 6.13 25.33 -1.40
C ARG A 301 7.27 26.02 -0.67
N SER A 302 7.60 27.26 -1.03
CA SER A 302 8.72 27.98 -0.43
C SER A 302 8.36 28.42 0.99
N LYS A 303 7.12 28.87 1.20
CA LYS A 303 6.59 29.24 2.52
C LYS A 303 6.38 28.01 3.39
N VAL A 304 5.85 26.92 2.83
CA VAL A 304 5.76 25.63 3.53
C VAL A 304 7.15 25.14 3.96
N ALA A 305 8.18 25.27 3.11
CA ALA A 305 9.53 24.86 3.47
C ALA A 305 10.11 25.63 4.68
N GLN A 306 9.67 26.87 4.92
CA GLN A 306 10.08 27.67 6.09
C GLN A 306 9.46 27.15 7.41
N GLN A 307 8.38 26.37 7.31
CA GLN A 307 7.71 25.75 8.45
C GLN A 307 8.39 24.45 8.94
N TYR A 308 9.47 24.01 8.29
CA TYR A 308 10.18 22.78 8.66
C TYR A 308 11.69 22.99 8.63
N ARG A 309 12.42 22.15 9.39
CA ARG A 309 13.89 22.18 9.43
C ARG A 309 14.51 21.70 8.11
N SER A 310 13.88 20.71 7.45
CA SER A 310 14.37 20.12 6.22
C SER A 310 13.27 19.97 5.16
N LYS A 311 13.66 20.14 3.89
CA LYS A 311 12.82 19.83 2.72
C LYS A 311 12.41 18.35 2.63
N ARG A 312 12.97 17.49 3.48
CA ARG A 312 12.62 16.05 3.58
C ARG A 312 11.56 15.76 4.64
N ASP A 313 11.14 16.76 5.41
CA ASP A 313 10.20 16.58 6.53
C ASP A 313 8.74 16.64 6.07
N PHE A 314 8.51 17.12 4.84
CA PHE A 314 7.21 17.13 4.20
C PHE A 314 7.28 16.58 2.77
N THR A 315 6.16 16.01 2.32
CA THR A 315 5.96 15.71 0.89
C THR A 315 5.10 16.79 0.27
N PHE A 316 5.55 17.35 -0.84
CA PHE A 316 4.81 18.35 -1.61
C PHE A 316 4.23 17.73 -2.88
N TYR A 317 2.97 18.06 -3.17
CA TYR A 317 2.19 17.57 -4.29
C TYR A 317 1.80 18.75 -5.18
N PRO A 318 2.62 19.10 -6.19
CA PRO A 318 2.30 20.19 -7.10
C PRO A 318 1.04 19.88 -7.90
N LEU A 319 0.22 20.90 -8.17
CA LEU A 319 -0.99 20.76 -9.00
C LEU A 319 -0.83 21.53 -10.31
N GLY A 320 -1.40 20.99 -11.39
CA GLY A 320 -1.36 21.64 -12.71
C GLY A 320 0.07 21.85 -13.22
N PHE A 321 0.98 20.91 -12.93
CA PHE A 321 2.42 20.97 -13.23
C PHE A 321 3.22 22.10 -12.56
N HIS A 322 2.59 22.96 -11.75
CA HIS A 322 3.28 24.09 -11.14
C HIS A 322 4.18 23.65 -9.96
N PRO A 323 5.50 23.81 -10.00
CA PRO A 323 6.41 23.23 -9.01
C PRO A 323 6.35 23.92 -7.63
N ARG A 324 5.75 25.12 -7.56
CA ARG A 324 5.63 25.95 -6.35
C ARG A 324 4.29 25.84 -5.64
N TYR A 325 3.19 25.52 -6.34
CA TYR A 325 1.83 25.60 -5.76
C TYR A 325 1.17 24.23 -5.75
N GLY A 326 0.52 23.88 -4.64
CA GLY A 326 -0.11 22.56 -4.52
C GLY A 326 -0.54 22.20 -3.12
N ASN A 327 -0.56 20.90 -2.84
CA ASN A 327 -0.90 20.31 -1.55
C ASN A 327 0.36 19.82 -0.83
N PHE A 328 0.29 19.58 0.49
CA PHE A 328 1.43 19.01 1.22
C PHE A 328 0.99 18.07 2.35
N SER A 329 1.89 17.17 2.74
CA SER A 329 1.67 16.22 3.84
C SER A 329 2.99 15.94 4.57
N PRO A 330 3.22 16.55 5.73
CA PRO A 330 4.30 16.22 6.66
C PRO A 330 3.95 15.06 7.60
N ARG A 331 4.97 14.53 8.29
CA ARG A 331 4.78 13.56 9.39
C ARG A 331 4.61 14.22 10.77
N GLN A 332 4.78 15.53 10.84
CA GLN A 332 4.74 16.34 12.06
C GLN A 332 3.98 17.64 11.79
N PRO A 333 3.48 18.32 12.83
CA PRO A 333 2.85 19.63 12.68
C PRO A 333 3.78 20.67 12.04
N PRO A 334 3.24 21.65 11.29
CA PRO A 334 3.99 22.84 10.86
C PRO A 334 4.35 23.75 12.05
N ARG A 335 5.46 24.52 11.94
CA ARG A 335 5.91 25.48 12.97
C ARG A 335 4.84 26.46 13.46
N PHE A 336 3.92 26.90 12.60
CA PHE A 336 2.84 27.78 13.02
C PHE A 336 1.89 27.16 14.07
N LEU A 337 1.94 25.84 14.29
CA LEU A 337 1.24 25.13 15.36
C LEU A 337 2.13 24.83 16.58
N ASP A 338 3.44 25.07 16.53
CA ASP A 338 4.38 24.60 17.55
C ASP A 338 4.04 25.11 18.95
N ASN A 339 3.75 26.40 19.09
CA ASN A 339 3.41 27.00 20.40
C ASN A 339 2.15 26.33 20.97
N LEU A 340 1.09 26.25 20.17
CA LEU A 340 -0.18 25.65 20.56
C LEU A 340 -0.01 24.17 20.96
N CYS A 341 0.66 23.38 20.12
CA CYS A 341 0.90 21.96 20.37
C CYS A 341 1.80 21.71 21.59
N THR A 342 2.75 22.62 21.86
CA THR A 342 3.63 22.52 23.02
C THR A 342 2.88 22.83 24.30
N VAL A 343 2.12 23.93 24.35
CA VAL A 343 1.31 24.31 25.51
C VAL A 343 0.29 23.22 25.84
N MET A 344 -0.46 22.71 24.85
CA MET A 344 -1.41 21.61 25.07
C MET A 344 -0.73 20.35 25.65
N ARG A 345 0.48 20.01 25.17
CA ARG A 345 1.21 18.83 25.65
C ARG A 345 1.68 19.03 27.10
N ASP A 346 2.28 20.18 27.38
CA ASP A 346 2.79 20.54 28.70
C ASP A 346 1.64 20.52 29.72
N ASN A 347 0.51 21.15 29.39
CA ASN A 347 -0.66 21.20 30.27
C ASN A 347 -1.28 19.82 30.51
N MET A 348 -1.50 19.02 29.45
CA MET A 348 -2.00 17.66 29.64
C MET A 348 -1.02 16.77 30.40
N SER A 349 0.29 17.04 30.31
CA SER A 349 1.31 16.32 31.07
C SER A 349 1.24 16.67 32.55
N VAL A 350 1.21 17.98 32.90
CA VAL A 350 1.08 18.46 34.28
C VAL A 350 -0.18 17.88 34.95
N GLN A 351 -1.31 17.93 34.27
CA GLN A 351 -2.58 17.40 34.79
C GLN A 351 -2.61 15.85 34.92
N ASN A 352 -1.56 15.15 34.45
CA ASN A 352 -1.41 13.70 34.54
C ASN A 352 -0.05 13.31 35.15
N ASP A 353 0.40 14.04 36.18
CA ASP A 353 1.64 13.77 36.95
C ASP A 353 2.91 13.72 36.10
N GLY A 354 3.02 14.59 35.10
CA GLY A 354 4.17 14.64 34.20
C GLY A 354 4.19 13.52 33.16
N SER A 355 3.12 12.73 33.03
CA SER A 355 3.05 11.66 32.02
C SER A 355 2.94 12.22 30.60
N ASP A 356 3.64 11.61 29.63
CA ASP A 356 3.50 11.95 28.20
C ASP A 356 2.24 11.30 27.62
N VAL A 357 1.16 12.07 27.62
CA VAL A 357 -0.20 11.63 27.23
C VAL A 357 -0.58 12.08 25.82
N LEU A 358 -0.18 13.28 25.41
CA LEU A 358 -0.65 13.94 24.19
C LEU A 358 0.47 14.08 23.16
N SER A 359 0.21 13.61 21.94
CA SER A 359 1.10 13.81 20.81
C SER A 359 0.38 14.28 19.56
N PHE A 360 1.12 15.03 18.73
CA PHE A 360 0.64 15.55 17.46
C PHE A 360 1.48 14.94 16.34
N GLY A 361 0.81 14.19 15.47
CA GLY A 361 1.48 13.41 14.44
C GLY A 361 1.33 14.02 13.05
N PHE A 362 0.93 13.16 12.11
CA PHE A 362 0.72 13.48 10.72
C PHE A 362 -0.16 14.73 10.53
N PHE A 363 0.24 15.60 9.61
CA PHE A 363 -0.56 16.73 9.16
C PHE A 363 -0.75 16.64 7.65
N GLN A 364 -1.86 17.14 7.12
CA GLN A 364 -2.03 17.31 5.69
C GLN A 364 -2.81 18.57 5.38
N ALA A 365 -2.44 19.23 4.29
CA ALA A 365 -3.20 20.36 3.79
C ALA A 365 -3.40 20.25 2.29
N TYR A 366 -4.63 20.43 1.83
CA TYR A 366 -5.00 20.21 0.44
C TYR A 366 -6.26 20.97 0.01
N SER A 367 -6.32 21.33 -1.27
CA SER A 367 -7.54 21.89 -1.87
C SER A 367 -8.67 20.83 -1.91
N ASN A 368 -9.89 21.20 -1.52
CA ASN A 368 -11.06 20.31 -1.51
C ASN A 368 -11.49 19.85 -2.90
N ILE A 369 -10.99 20.47 -3.97
CA ILE A 369 -11.07 19.91 -5.33
C ILE A 369 -10.59 18.46 -5.36
N LYS A 370 -9.59 18.12 -4.54
CA LYS A 370 -9.13 16.75 -4.32
C LYS A 370 -10.27 15.82 -3.90
N ARG A 371 -11.17 16.23 -3.00
CA ARG A 371 -12.30 15.41 -2.54
C ARG A 371 -13.40 15.32 -3.59
N THR A 372 -13.64 16.40 -4.34
CA THR A 372 -14.64 16.42 -5.41
C THR A 372 -14.31 15.43 -6.53
N ILE A 373 -13.05 15.40 -6.98
CA ILE A 373 -12.63 14.47 -8.04
C ILE A 373 -12.42 13.03 -7.51
N ARG A 374 -12.19 12.87 -6.20
CA ARG A 374 -12.03 11.56 -5.56
C ARG A 374 -12.60 11.52 -4.15
N SER A 375 -13.81 10.99 -4.01
CA SER A 375 -14.37 10.65 -2.70
C SER A 375 -13.57 9.53 -1.99
N ARG A 376 -12.90 8.67 -2.77
CA ARG A 376 -12.00 7.59 -2.30
C ARG A 376 -10.74 7.50 -3.16
N ALA A 377 -9.65 6.97 -2.61
CA ALA A 377 -8.37 6.84 -3.32
C ALA A 377 -8.50 6.10 -4.67
N ASP A 378 -9.38 5.11 -4.75
CA ASP A 378 -9.61 4.29 -5.96
C ASP A 378 -10.67 4.87 -6.90
N ASP A 379 -11.30 6.01 -6.60
CA ASP A 379 -12.36 6.56 -7.46
C ASP A 379 -11.80 7.35 -8.64
N LEU A 380 -10.63 7.98 -8.50
CA LEU A 380 -10.03 8.82 -9.54
C LEU A 380 -9.69 8.01 -10.80
N LEU A 381 -10.33 8.28 -11.95
CA LEU A 381 -10.13 7.45 -13.15
C LEU A 381 -8.78 7.71 -13.82
N VAL A 382 -8.31 8.96 -13.80
CA VAL A 382 -7.05 9.37 -14.44
C VAL A 382 -5.83 8.68 -13.83
N THR A 383 -5.93 8.11 -12.62
CA THR A 383 -4.82 7.39 -11.98
C THR A 383 -4.76 5.91 -12.36
N LYS A 384 -5.75 5.41 -13.11
CA LYS A 384 -5.88 3.98 -13.40
C LYS A 384 -5.15 3.55 -14.66
N GLY A 385 -4.58 4.46 -15.45
CA GLY A 385 -3.87 4.11 -16.70
C GLY A 385 -4.77 3.36 -17.70
N ILE A 386 -6.04 3.76 -17.78
CA ILE A 386 -7.06 3.07 -18.58
C ILE A 386 -6.72 3.15 -20.07
N ALA A 387 -6.28 4.31 -20.57
CA ALA A 387 -5.98 4.49 -21.98
C ALA A 387 -4.76 3.66 -22.39
N THR A 388 -3.70 3.68 -21.57
CA THR A 388 -2.53 2.82 -21.77
C THR A 388 -2.94 1.35 -21.86
N ALA A 389 -3.74 0.85 -20.91
CA ALA A 389 -4.14 -0.54 -20.93
C ALA A 389 -5.06 -0.91 -22.10
N ALA A 390 -5.97 0.00 -22.48
CA ALA A 390 -6.91 -0.24 -23.57
C ALA A 390 -6.23 -0.30 -24.93
N LEU A 391 -5.31 0.64 -25.19
CA LEU A 391 -4.78 0.93 -26.53
C LEU A 391 -3.42 0.28 -26.84
N THR A 392 -2.67 -0.17 -25.82
CA THR A 392 -1.30 -0.70 -26.02
C THR A 392 -1.21 -2.23 -26.12
N LEU A 393 -2.31 -2.93 -25.85
CA LEU A 393 -2.45 -4.35 -26.17
C LEU A 393 -3.04 -4.48 -27.60
N PRO A 394 -2.34 -5.10 -28.56
CA PRO A 394 -2.91 -5.31 -29.90
C PRO A 394 -4.20 -6.15 -29.84
N PRO A 395 -5.23 -5.83 -30.65
CA PRO A 395 -6.44 -6.63 -30.71
C PRO A 395 -6.18 -8.10 -31.08
N SER A 396 -5.16 -8.37 -31.91
CA SER A 396 -4.72 -9.73 -32.25
C SER A 396 -4.26 -10.52 -31.03
N ASP A 397 -3.59 -9.88 -30.07
CA ASP A 397 -3.08 -10.53 -28.86
C ASP A 397 -4.19 -10.68 -27.81
N ALA A 398 -5.02 -9.65 -27.66
CA ALA A 398 -6.17 -9.72 -26.76
C ALA A 398 -7.18 -10.80 -27.19
N GLY A 399 -7.33 -11.00 -28.51
CA GLY A 399 -8.22 -12.00 -29.10
C GLY A 399 -7.84 -13.45 -28.81
N ARG A 400 -6.61 -13.73 -28.36
CA ARG A 400 -6.15 -15.09 -28.03
C ARG A 400 -6.81 -15.68 -26.78
N ASN A 401 -7.37 -14.85 -25.91
CA ASN A 401 -7.98 -15.27 -24.66
C ASN A 401 -9.29 -14.49 -24.40
N ALA A 402 -10.42 -15.19 -24.27
CA ALA A 402 -11.74 -14.56 -24.13
C ALA A 402 -11.83 -13.61 -22.91
N PRO A 403 -11.39 -13.98 -21.70
CA PRO A 403 -11.23 -13.05 -20.57
C PRO A 403 -10.43 -11.78 -20.90
N THR A 404 -9.30 -11.91 -21.59
CA THR A 404 -8.45 -10.77 -21.98
C THR A 404 -9.17 -9.86 -22.96
N LYS A 405 -9.77 -10.43 -24.01
CA LYS A 405 -10.59 -9.71 -25.00
C LYS A 405 -11.73 -8.95 -24.33
N SER A 406 -12.50 -9.62 -23.48
CA SER A 406 -13.61 -9.01 -22.73
C SER A 406 -13.15 -7.87 -21.84
N ARG A 407 -11.99 -8.01 -21.19
CA ARG A 407 -11.40 -6.95 -20.37
C ARG A 407 -10.93 -5.76 -21.21
N GLN A 408 -10.27 -5.99 -22.34
CA GLN A 408 -9.87 -4.93 -23.26
C GLN A 408 -11.08 -4.18 -23.81
N LEU A 409 -12.10 -4.88 -24.29
CA LEU A 409 -13.32 -4.26 -24.80
C LEU A 409 -14.01 -3.40 -23.73
N ARG A 410 -14.01 -3.84 -22.47
CA ARG A 410 -14.53 -3.04 -21.35
C ARG A 410 -13.74 -1.74 -21.16
N LEU A 411 -12.41 -1.80 -21.25
CA LEU A 411 -11.55 -0.63 -21.11
C LEU A 411 -11.71 0.34 -22.30
N LEU A 412 -11.82 -0.18 -23.53
CA LEU A 412 -12.11 0.61 -24.73
C LEU A 412 -13.49 1.29 -24.64
N ARG A 413 -14.53 0.55 -24.23
CA ARG A 413 -15.87 1.13 -24.00
C ARG A 413 -15.82 2.26 -22.97
N ARG A 414 -15.03 2.11 -21.90
CA ARG A 414 -14.85 3.17 -20.90
C ARG A 414 -14.17 4.40 -21.50
N LEU A 415 -13.09 4.21 -22.25
CA LEU A 415 -12.35 5.30 -22.88
C LEU A 415 -13.22 6.09 -23.87
N ARG A 416 -14.18 5.43 -24.52
CA ARG A 416 -15.08 6.00 -25.52
C ARG A 416 -16.43 6.48 -24.95
N GLY A 417 -16.60 6.49 -23.64
CA GLY A 417 -17.88 6.87 -23.00
C GLY A 417 -19.03 5.85 -23.16
N GLN A 418 -18.79 4.70 -23.78
CA GLN A 418 -19.82 3.70 -24.12
C GLN A 418 -20.32 2.88 -22.93
N LEU A 419 -19.74 3.05 -21.74
CA LEU A 419 -20.29 2.43 -20.51
C LEU A 419 -21.46 3.23 -19.92
N THR A 420 -21.59 4.49 -20.31
CA THR A 420 -22.65 5.41 -19.88
C THR A 420 -23.20 6.10 -21.13
N PRO A 421 -23.95 5.41 -22.00
CA PRO A 421 -24.33 5.94 -23.31
C PRO A 421 -25.20 7.21 -23.23
N GLU A 422 -26.02 7.34 -22.19
CA GLU A 422 -26.82 8.54 -21.94
C GLU A 422 -25.96 9.73 -21.49
N GLU A 423 -24.86 9.47 -20.79
CA GLU A 423 -23.91 10.47 -20.31
C GLU A 423 -22.46 10.00 -20.54
N PRO A 424 -21.93 10.08 -21.78
CA PRO A 424 -20.63 9.50 -22.14
C PRO A 424 -19.46 10.04 -21.30
N GLU A 425 -19.62 11.26 -20.84
CA GLU A 425 -18.65 12.02 -20.04
C GLU A 425 -18.41 11.35 -18.67
N LEU A 426 -19.40 10.64 -18.10
CA LEU A 426 -19.30 10.01 -16.77
C LEU A 426 -18.39 8.78 -16.72
N SER A 427 -18.09 8.15 -17.86
CA SER A 427 -17.19 7.00 -17.91
C SER A 427 -15.83 7.31 -18.52
N THR A 428 -15.72 8.43 -19.25
CA THR A 428 -14.49 8.87 -19.91
C THR A 428 -13.52 9.50 -18.90
N PRO A 429 -12.28 9.00 -18.72
CA PRO A 429 -11.44 9.36 -17.58
C PRO A 429 -11.22 10.86 -17.34
N PHE A 430 -10.64 11.59 -18.30
CA PHE A 430 -10.29 13.01 -18.12
C PHE A 430 -11.52 13.91 -18.19
N THR A 431 -12.47 13.57 -19.07
CA THR A 431 -13.75 14.27 -19.24
C THR A 431 -14.56 14.28 -17.94
N ARG A 432 -14.66 13.12 -17.28
CA ARG A 432 -15.36 12.99 -16.00
C ARG A 432 -14.73 13.87 -14.92
N GLU A 433 -13.40 13.86 -14.80
CA GLU A 433 -12.76 14.69 -13.77
C GLU A 433 -12.91 16.18 -14.08
N ARG A 434 -12.89 16.58 -15.36
CA ARG A 434 -13.21 17.95 -15.77
C ARG A 434 -14.61 18.37 -15.32
N GLN A 435 -15.62 17.55 -15.59
CA GLN A 435 -16.99 17.85 -15.18
C GLN A 435 -17.15 17.97 -13.66
N ARG A 436 -16.50 17.08 -12.90
CA ARG A 436 -16.50 17.14 -11.43
C ARG A 436 -15.88 18.43 -10.92
N ILE A 437 -14.77 18.87 -11.51
CA ILE A 437 -14.14 20.15 -11.14
C ILE A 437 -15.06 21.32 -11.49
N GLN A 438 -15.65 21.33 -12.68
CA GLN A 438 -16.59 22.38 -13.10
C GLN A 438 -17.80 22.45 -12.16
N ALA A 439 -18.37 21.31 -11.76
CA ALA A 439 -19.45 21.24 -10.80
C ALA A 439 -19.04 21.81 -9.43
N ALA A 440 -17.83 21.49 -8.93
CA ALA A 440 -17.33 22.10 -7.69
C ALA A 440 -17.10 23.60 -7.80
N MET A 441 -16.71 24.12 -8.97
CA MET A 441 -16.61 25.55 -9.20
C MET A 441 -17.98 26.21 -9.13
N THR A 442 -18.99 25.63 -9.79
CA THR A 442 -20.38 26.15 -9.77
C THR A 442 -21.01 26.07 -8.39
N GLN A 443 -20.68 25.04 -7.61
CA GLN A 443 -21.19 24.85 -6.24
C GLN A 443 -20.32 25.52 -5.17
N GLU A 444 -19.32 26.32 -5.56
CA GLU A 444 -18.38 27.01 -4.67
C GLU A 444 -17.67 26.10 -3.64
N GLN A 445 -17.47 24.83 -3.99
CA GLN A 445 -16.78 23.84 -3.15
C GLN A 445 -15.25 23.97 -3.27
N LEU A 446 -14.74 25.16 -2.96
CA LEU A 446 -13.37 25.60 -3.28
C LEU A 446 -12.45 25.73 -2.06
N ALA A 447 -12.91 25.33 -0.88
CA ALA A 447 -12.16 25.44 0.36
C ALA A 447 -10.81 24.71 0.33
N PHE A 448 -9.88 25.19 1.15
CA PHE A 448 -8.61 24.53 1.39
C PHE A 448 -8.60 23.93 2.79
N ARG A 449 -8.39 22.61 2.85
CA ARG A 449 -8.54 21.83 4.06
C ARG A 449 -7.19 21.62 4.72
N MET A 450 -7.07 21.96 6.01
CA MET A 450 -5.93 21.63 6.86
C MET A 450 -6.35 20.61 7.91
N GLU A 451 -5.61 19.52 8.03
CA GLU A 451 -5.92 18.41 8.95
C GLU A 451 -4.75 18.12 9.87
N GLN A 452 -4.98 18.22 11.18
CA GLN A 452 -4.02 17.86 12.22
C GLN A 452 -4.48 16.57 12.93
N VAL A 453 -3.60 15.58 13.00
CA VAL A 453 -3.84 14.35 13.76
C VAL A 453 -3.42 14.56 15.22
N VAL A 454 -4.35 14.24 16.11
CA VAL A 454 -4.18 14.27 17.57
C VAL A 454 -4.18 12.83 18.06
N THR A 455 -3.26 12.51 18.97
CA THR A 455 -3.10 11.18 19.54
C THR A 455 -3.04 11.28 21.07
N ILE A 456 -3.93 10.56 21.75
CA ILE A 456 -4.01 10.46 23.21
C ILE A 456 -3.60 9.05 23.62
N ARG A 457 -2.58 8.91 24.47
CA ARG A 457 -2.23 7.66 25.14
C ARG A 457 -3.13 7.49 26.36
N VAL A 458 -4.26 6.82 26.14
CA VAL A 458 -5.31 6.64 27.16
C VAL A 458 -4.79 5.81 28.34
N SER A 459 -3.90 4.85 28.09
CA SER A 459 -3.25 4.08 29.16
C SER A 459 -2.43 4.93 30.12
N HIS A 460 -1.91 6.08 29.67
CA HIS A 460 -1.11 7.01 30.47
C HIS A 460 -1.96 8.08 31.17
N LEU A 461 -3.26 8.16 30.88
CA LEU A 461 -4.17 9.04 31.62
C LEU A 461 -4.37 8.52 33.04
N LYS A 462 -4.42 9.44 34.01
CA LYS A 462 -4.93 9.16 35.35
C LYS A 462 -6.30 8.51 35.27
N ARG A 463 -6.58 7.54 36.15
CA ARG A 463 -7.85 6.80 36.15
C ARG A 463 -9.06 7.73 36.23
N GLN A 464 -9.02 8.79 37.04
CA GLN A 464 -10.13 9.75 37.12
C GLN A 464 -10.34 10.56 35.83
N ARG A 465 -9.32 10.71 34.99
CA ARG A 465 -9.36 11.52 33.75
C ARG A 465 -9.62 10.68 32.49
N ARG A 466 -9.82 9.36 32.62
CA ARG A 466 -10.13 8.43 31.51
C ARG A 466 -11.59 8.52 31.10
N HIS A 467 -11.99 9.66 30.58
CA HIS A 467 -13.31 9.91 30.00
C HIS A 467 -13.18 10.72 28.70
N PHE A 468 -14.24 10.71 27.88
CA PHE A 468 -14.18 11.33 26.55
C PHE A 468 -14.11 12.86 26.57
N PHE A 469 -14.44 13.52 27.69
CA PHE A 469 -14.14 14.95 27.83
C PHE A 469 -12.64 15.23 27.69
N THR A 470 -11.79 14.55 28.47
CA THR A 470 -10.32 14.68 28.37
C THR A 470 -9.78 14.28 27.00
N VAL A 471 -10.31 13.19 26.41
CA VAL A 471 -9.85 12.71 25.09
C VAL A 471 -10.15 13.72 23.97
N LEU A 472 -11.29 14.40 24.03
CA LEU A 472 -11.74 15.35 23.00
C LEU A 472 -11.34 16.80 23.30
N GLN A 473 -10.85 17.11 24.51
CA GLN A 473 -10.45 18.46 24.92
C GLN A 473 -9.51 19.18 23.93
N PRO A 474 -8.49 18.55 23.31
CA PRO A 474 -7.59 19.23 22.37
C PRO A 474 -8.28 19.83 21.12
N ILE A 475 -9.50 19.38 20.81
CA ILE A 475 -10.29 19.89 19.68
C ILE A 475 -10.52 21.39 19.79
N PHE A 476 -10.84 21.88 20.99
CA PHE A 476 -11.30 23.25 21.19
C PHE A 476 -10.20 24.27 20.91
N GLN A 477 -8.98 24.01 21.38
CA GLN A 477 -7.85 24.91 21.17
C GLN A 477 -7.37 24.90 19.72
N LEU A 478 -7.45 23.75 19.02
CA LEU A 478 -7.23 23.70 17.57
C LEU A 478 -8.29 24.49 16.80
N MET A 479 -9.57 24.38 17.17
CA MET A 479 -10.65 25.17 16.55
C MET A 479 -10.45 26.67 16.79
N ARG A 480 -10.18 27.08 18.04
CA ARG A 480 -9.88 28.46 18.39
C ARG A 480 -8.69 29.01 17.61
N PHE A 481 -7.62 28.23 17.43
CA PHE A 481 -6.49 28.63 16.59
C PHE A 481 -6.92 28.95 15.16
N PHE A 482 -7.67 28.06 14.50
CA PHE A 482 -8.10 28.30 13.12
C PHE A 482 -9.09 29.47 12.98
N LEU A 483 -9.89 29.75 14.03
CA LEU A 483 -10.84 30.86 14.08
C LEU A 483 -10.18 32.22 14.35
N LYS A 484 -9.26 32.29 15.33
CA LYS A 484 -8.71 33.56 15.85
C LYS A 484 -7.33 33.90 15.30
N GLU A 485 -6.52 32.92 14.93
CA GLU A 485 -5.12 33.10 14.56
C GLU A 485 -4.89 32.96 13.04
N VAL A 486 -5.80 33.53 12.26
CA VAL A 486 -5.83 33.46 10.79
C VAL A 486 -4.48 33.84 10.16
N ARG A 487 -3.80 34.85 10.70
CA ARG A 487 -2.50 35.32 10.21
C ARG A 487 -1.37 34.29 10.39
N SER A 488 -1.51 33.31 11.28
CA SER A 488 -0.47 32.32 11.57
C SER A 488 -0.36 31.29 10.44
N TYR A 489 -1.50 30.80 9.93
CA TYR A 489 -1.52 29.74 8.91
C TYR A 489 -1.74 30.26 7.48
N THR A 490 -2.26 31.48 7.28
CA THR A 490 -2.46 32.04 5.92
C THR A 490 -1.17 32.35 5.17
N GLN A 491 -0.05 32.52 5.88
CA GLN A 491 1.26 32.83 5.28
C GLN A 491 1.79 31.75 4.33
N VAL A 492 1.34 30.50 4.49
CA VAL A 492 1.73 29.39 3.60
C VAL A 492 0.81 29.25 2.39
N MET A 493 -0.24 30.05 2.28
CA MET A 493 -1.26 29.95 1.24
C MET A 493 -1.13 31.04 0.18
N ARG A 494 -1.65 30.74 -1.02
CA ARG A 494 -1.76 31.65 -2.14
C ARG A 494 -3.16 31.51 -2.74
N GLY A 495 -3.84 32.64 -2.91
CA GLY A 495 -5.12 32.74 -3.60
C GLY A 495 -4.98 32.74 -5.11
N PHE A 496 -5.93 32.11 -5.78
CA PHE A 496 -6.10 32.05 -7.22
C PHE A 496 -7.58 32.25 -7.55
N PRO A 497 -7.89 33.06 -8.57
CA PRO A 497 -9.23 33.08 -9.15
C PRO A 497 -9.63 31.68 -9.63
N PRO A 498 -10.91 31.26 -9.49
CA PRO A 498 -11.41 29.97 -9.95
C PRO A 498 -11.11 29.69 -11.44
N THR A 499 -11.08 30.74 -12.26
CA THR A 499 -10.72 30.70 -13.69
C THR A 499 -9.27 30.26 -13.93
N ILE A 500 -8.36 30.57 -13.00
CA ILE A 500 -6.96 30.12 -13.03
C ILE A 500 -6.85 28.76 -12.36
N PHE A 501 -7.24 28.64 -11.09
CA PHE A 501 -7.28 27.37 -10.39
C PHE A 501 -8.63 27.22 -9.68
N PRO A 502 -9.37 26.11 -9.88
CA PRO A 502 -8.95 24.89 -10.56
C PRO A 502 -9.11 24.91 -12.09
N GLY A 503 -9.52 26.03 -12.71
CA GLY A 503 -9.76 26.13 -14.16
C GLY A 503 -8.65 25.54 -15.06
N ILE A 504 -7.38 25.73 -14.70
CA ILE A 504 -6.24 25.14 -15.42
C ILE A 504 -6.28 23.61 -15.48
N LEU A 505 -6.80 22.94 -14.43
CA LEU A 505 -6.97 21.48 -14.42
C LEU A 505 -8.04 21.04 -15.42
N CYS A 506 -9.09 21.84 -15.62
CA CYS A 506 -10.10 21.59 -16.65
C CYS A 506 -9.49 21.68 -18.05
N SER A 507 -8.67 22.70 -18.30
CA SER A 507 -7.95 22.86 -19.57
C SER A 507 -7.02 21.68 -19.85
N TYR A 508 -6.26 21.22 -18.85
CA TYR A 508 -5.40 20.06 -19.00
C TYR A 508 -6.17 18.75 -19.17
N ALA A 509 -7.29 18.55 -18.46
CA ALA A 509 -8.16 17.40 -18.73
C ALA A 509 -8.61 17.39 -20.19
N LYS A 510 -9.02 18.54 -20.73
CA LYS A 510 -9.42 18.61 -22.14
C LYS A 510 -8.26 18.30 -23.09
N LEU A 511 -7.06 18.78 -22.80
CA LEU A 511 -5.86 18.46 -23.57
C LEU A 511 -5.58 16.95 -23.59
N PHE A 512 -5.61 16.27 -22.44
CA PHE A 512 -5.41 14.83 -22.37
C PHE A 512 -6.55 14.04 -23.03
N GLU A 513 -7.79 14.49 -22.89
CA GLU A 513 -8.95 13.91 -23.59
C GLU A 513 -8.73 13.92 -25.11
N LEU A 514 -8.37 15.08 -25.67
CA LEU A 514 -8.13 15.22 -27.11
C LEU A 514 -6.95 14.37 -27.58
N ALA A 515 -5.84 14.38 -26.84
CA ALA A 515 -4.65 13.60 -27.18
C ALA A 515 -4.94 12.07 -27.15
N LEU A 516 -5.71 11.60 -26.19
CA LEU A 516 -6.09 10.19 -26.11
C LEU A 516 -7.16 9.80 -27.13
N GLY A 517 -8.05 10.74 -27.49
CA GLY A 517 -8.99 10.58 -28.59
C GLY A 517 -8.28 10.34 -29.93
N GLU A 518 -7.27 11.16 -30.24
CA GLU A 518 -6.41 10.98 -31.42
C GLU A 518 -5.72 9.60 -31.42
N MET A 519 -5.22 9.16 -30.27
CA MET A 519 -4.58 7.84 -30.13
C MET A 519 -5.56 6.68 -30.31
N ASP A 520 -6.81 6.81 -29.87
CA ASP A 520 -7.85 5.81 -30.15
C ASP A 520 -8.19 5.76 -31.65
N GLN A 521 -8.26 6.91 -32.34
CA GLN A 521 -8.46 6.94 -33.79
C GLN A 521 -7.33 6.21 -34.53
N ARG A 522 -6.07 6.48 -34.16
CA ARG A 522 -4.90 5.77 -34.73
C ARG A 522 -4.92 4.27 -34.43
N PHE A 523 -5.35 3.89 -33.22
CA PHE A 523 -5.51 2.48 -32.84
C PHE A 523 -6.56 1.78 -33.72
N GLN A 524 -7.70 2.43 -33.96
CA GLN A 524 -8.76 1.91 -34.83
C GLN A 524 -8.30 1.80 -36.29
N ALA A 525 -7.62 2.83 -36.82
CA ALA A 525 -7.12 2.86 -38.19
C ALA A 525 -6.13 1.71 -38.49
N ARG A 526 -5.41 1.21 -37.48
CA ARG A 526 -4.46 0.09 -37.61
C ARG A 526 -5.07 -1.29 -37.39
N GLY A 527 -6.37 -1.36 -37.09
CA GLY A 527 -7.12 -2.61 -36.97
C GLY A 527 -6.47 -3.61 -36.00
N THR A 528 -6.20 -4.82 -36.48
CA THR A 528 -5.73 -5.94 -35.63
C THR A 528 -4.33 -5.75 -35.04
N LYS A 529 -3.49 -4.90 -35.66
CA LYS A 529 -2.13 -4.62 -35.17
C LYS A 529 -2.11 -3.66 -33.99
N GLY A 530 -3.12 -2.80 -33.85
CA GLY A 530 -3.14 -1.72 -32.87
C GLY A 530 -1.97 -0.75 -33.05
N LEU A 531 -1.54 -0.11 -31.96
CA LEU A 531 -0.47 0.88 -31.96
C LEU A 531 0.92 0.26 -32.01
N ASP A 532 1.86 0.96 -32.64
CA ASP A 532 3.28 0.62 -32.57
C ASP A 532 3.87 0.94 -31.18
N ILE A 533 5.13 0.56 -30.96
CA ILE A 533 5.78 0.74 -29.67
C ILE A 533 5.92 2.22 -29.27
N ALA A 534 6.24 3.10 -30.22
CA ALA A 534 6.43 4.52 -29.94
C ALA A 534 5.12 5.17 -29.50
N LEU A 535 4.02 4.91 -30.22
CA LEU A 535 2.69 5.40 -29.83
C LEU A 535 2.22 4.74 -28.52
N SER A 536 2.57 3.47 -28.28
CA SER A 536 2.25 2.79 -27.01
C SER A 536 2.95 3.43 -25.80
N GLU A 537 4.24 3.75 -25.92
CA GLU A 537 4.97 4.48 -24.88
C GLU A 537 4.47 5.92 -24.73
N SER A 538 4.08 6.57 -25.82
CA SER A 538 3.53 7.93 -25.81
C SER A 538 2.26 8.02 -24.96
N ILE A 539 1.31 7.08 -25.13
CA ILE A 539 0.12 7.01 -24.28
C ILE A 539 0.49 6.76 -22.82
N ALA A 540 1.46 5.88 -22.58
CA ALA A 540 1.93 5.57 -21.24
C ALA A 540 2.55 6.79 -20.54
N VAL A 541 3.20 7.69 -21.29
CA VAL A 541 3.69 8.98 -20.81
C VAL A 541 2.53 9.95 -20.56
N LEU A 542 1.59 10.08 -21.51
CA LEU A 542 0.42 10.96 -21.38
C LEU A 542 -0.46 10.61 -20.17
N ASP A 543 -0.80 9.33 -19.96
CA ASP A 543 -1.57 8.87 -18.80
C ASP A 543 -0.86 9.21 -17.48
N ARG A 544 0.48 9.09 -17.44
CA ARG A 544 1.29 9.41 -16.23
C ARG A 544 1.39 10.91 -15.98
N LEU A 545 1.54 11.71 -17.03
CA LEU A 545 1.52 13.16 -16.95
C LEU A 545 0.13 13.66 -16.49
N GLY A 546 -0.94 13.09 -17.05
CA GLY A 546 -2.30 13.34 -16.59
C GLY A 546 -2.50 12.95 -15.13
N HIS A 547 -2.04 11.77 -14.71
CA HIS A 547 -2.06 11.40 -13.29
C HIS A 547 -1.31 12.44 -12.44
N PHE A 548 -0.07 12.79 -12.80
CA PHE A 548 0.74 13.75 -12.06
C PHE A 548 0.10 15.14 -11.98
N CYS A 549 -0.53 15.61 -13.07
CA CYS A 549 -1.21 16.90 -13.13
C CYS A 549 -2.27 17.07 -12.02
N PHE A 550 -3.04 16.02 -11.76
CA PHE A 550 -4.15 16.04 -10.80
C PHE A 550 -3.74 15.67 -9.37
N THR A 551 -2.67 14.89 -9.19
CA THR A 551 -2.30 14.38 -7.86
C THR A 551 -0.98 14.91 -7.31
N GLY A 552 -0.12 15.46 -8.18
CA GLY A 552 1.25 15.85 -7.84
C GLY A 552 2.14 14.69 -7.40
N HIS A 553 1.72 13.43 -7.57
CA HIS A 553 2.41 12.29 -6.95
C HIS A 553 3.68 11.92 -7.73
N PRO A 554 4.90 12.13 -7.20
CA PRO A 554 6.13 12.00 -8.00
C PRO A 554 6.44 10.57 -8.46
N ARG A 555 6.00 9.53 -7.73
CA ARG A 555 6.22 8.12 -8.11
C ARG A 555 5.62 7.72 -9.46
N VAL A 556 4.65 8.48 -9.99
CA VAL A 556 4.05 8.19 -11.30
C VAL A 556 4.96 8.62 -12.46
N LEU A 557 6.00 9.40 -12.14
CA LEU A 557 6.99 9.91 -13.07
C LEU A 557 8.35 9.22 -12.85
N PRO A 558 8.57 8.00 -13.40
CA PRO A 558 9.82 7.29 -13.22
C PRO A 558 10.96 8.02 -13.92
N ASN A 559 11.91 8.54 -13.13
CA ASN A 559 13.05 9.30 -13.64
C ASN A 559 13.92 8.50 -14.61
N THR A 560 13.91 7.17 -14.53
CA THR A 560 14.64 6.29 -15.44
C THR A 560 14.20 6.46 -16.90
N VAL A 561 12.91 6.70 -17.16
CA VAL A 561 12.38 6.90 -18.52
C VAL A 561 12.13 8.37 -18.82
N LEU A 562 11.50 9.10 -17.90
CA LEU A 562 11.14 10.49 -18.11
C LEU A 562 12.32 11.47 -17.96
N GLY A 563 13.45 11.02 -17.39
CA GLY A 563 14.69 11.79 -17.33
C GLY A 563 15.28 12.00 -18.72
N PRO A 564 15.57 10.92 -19.48
CA PRO A 564 16.05 11.01 -20.87
C PRO A 564 15.10 11.72 -21.83
N LEU A 565 13.80 11.74 -21.56
CA LEU A 565 12.82 12.54 -22.31
C LEU A 565 12.85 14.04 -21.99
N VAL A 566 13.72 14.48 -21.07
CA VAL A 566 13.86 15.87 -20.57
C VAL A 566 12.61 16.36 -19.80
N THR A 567 11.58 15.52 -19.67
CA THR A 567 10.32 15.82 -18.98
C THR A 567 10.55 16.24 -17.53
N MET A 568 11.43 15.53 -16.82
CA MET A 568 11.68 15.80 -15.40
C MET A 568 12.36 17.15 -15.16
N GLU A 569 13.22 17.59 -16.07
CA GLU A 569 13.87 18.89 -16.00
C GLU A 569 12.89 20.01 -16.36
N SER A 570 12.10 19.80 -17.42
CA SER A 570 11.07 20.75 -17.86
C SER A 570 10.03 21.01 -16.77
N LEU A 571 9.56 19.97 -16.07
CA LEU A 571 8.64 20.15 -14.94
C LEU A 571 9.27 20.92 -13.77
N LYS A 572 10.57 20.75 -13.54
CA LYS A 572 11.27 21.47 -12.46
C LYS A 572 11.49 22.94 -12.79
N LYS A 573 11.82 23.27 -14.04
CA LYS A 573 12.23 24.61 -14.48
C LYS A 573 11.10 25.41 -15.11
N GLY A 574 10.31 24.79 -15.97
CA GLY A 574 9.33 25.45 -16.85
C GLY A 574 7.87 25.19 -16.49
N ALA A 575 7.57 24.42 -15.42
CA ALA A 575 6.21 24.11 -14.98
C ALA A 575 5.30 23.50 -16.09
N TRP A 576 5.90 22.94 -17.13
CA TRP A 576 5.23 22.31 -18.27
C TRP A 576 6.00 21.06 -18.68
N PRO A 577 5.35 19.92 -18.95
CA PRO A 577 6.06 18.73 -19.42
C PRO A 577 6.56 18.94 -20.85
N PHE A 578 7.83 18.63 -21.07
CA PHE A 578 8.42 18.51 -22.39
C PHE A 578 8.76 17.04 -22.66
N ILE A 579 8.55 16.60 -23.88
CA ILE A 579 8.94 15.26 -24.34
C ILE A 579 9.85 15.46 -25.54
N SER A 580 11.12 15.07 -25.40
CA SER A 580 12.11 15.23 -26.45
C SER A 580 11.71 14.45 -27.71
N PRO A 581 11.43 15.11 -28.86
CA PRO A 581 11.06 14.43 -30.09
C PRO A 581 12.21 13.55 -30.62
N ASP A 582 13.46 13.92 -30.32
CA ASP A 582 14.64 13.10 -30.69
C ASP A 582 14.63 11.72 -30.02
N MET A 583 13.93 11.56 -28.89
CA MET A 583 13.83 10.30 -28.16
C MET A 583 12.50 9.60 -28.40
N LEU A 584 11.41 10.36 -28.41
CA LEU A 584 10.04 9.87 -28.60
C LEU A 584 9.20 10.93 -29.33
N ASP A 585 8.96 10.71 -30.62
CA ASP A 585 8.10 11.55 -31.45
C ASP A 585 6.80 10.80 -31.78
N PHE A 586 5.68 11.46 -31.54
CA PHE A 586 4.34 10.92 -31.81
C PHE A 586 3.43 11.95 -32.49
N ARG A 587 4.00 13.01 -33.06
CA ARG A 587 3.27 14.06 -33.77
C ARG A 587 2.63 13.51 -35.06
N GLU A 588 3.38 12.72 -35.82
CA GLU A 588 2.94 12.07 -37.06
C GLU A 588 2.05 10.84 -36.79
N SER A 589 1.39 10.32 -37.84
CA SER A 589 0.54 9.11 -37.76
C SER A 589 1.30 7.84 -37.34
N HIS A 590 2.61 7.83 -37.55
CA HIS A 590 3.53 6.83 -37.03
C HIS A 590 4.42 7.45 -35.95
N GLY A 591 4.60 6.73 -34.84
CA GLY A 591 5.53 7.17 -33.81
C GLY A 591 6.96 6.76 -34.15
N LYS A 592 7.92 7.59 -33.76
CA LYS A 592 9.36 7.31 -33.84
C LYS A 592 9.93 7.27 -32.44
N MET A 593 10.78 6.30 -32.16
CA MET A 593 11.43 6.13 -30.86
C MET A 593 12.90 5.80 -31.08
N ASP A 594 13.79 6.49 -30.37
CA ASP A 594 15.21 6.15 -30.35
C ASP A 594 15.43 4.93 -29.45
N VAL A 595 15.42 3.75 -30.07
CA VAL A 595 15.59 2.45 -29.41
C VAL A 595 17.00 2.29 -28.83
N VAL A 596 18.00 2.90 -29.48
CA VAL A 596 19.42 2.77 -29.12
C VAL A 596 19.67 3.49 -27.80
N ARG A 597 19.20 4.73 -27.69
CA ARG A 597 19.33 5.56 -26.49
C ARG A 597 18.25 5.28 -25.43
N TRP A 598 17.26 4.43 -25.72
CA TRP A 598 16.17 4.14 -24.79
C TRP A 598 16.69 3.50 -23.48
N PRO A 599 16.16 3.90 -22.30
CA PRO A 599 16.59 3.35 -21.01
C PRO A 599 16.43 1.82 -20.90
N ARG A 600 17.42 1.20 -20.25
CA ARG A 600 17.51 -0.26 -20.09
C ARG A 600 17.79 -0.69 -18.65
N THR A 601 17.42 -1.92 -18.33
CA THR A 601 17.81 -2.61 -17.09
C THR A 601 19.30 -2.97 -17.13
N THR A 602 19.83 -3.46 -16.00
CA THR A 602 21.19 -4.02 -15.91
C THR A 602 21.41 -5.14 -16.93
N ASP A 603 20.36 -5.90 -17.21
CA ASP A 603 20.37 -7.04 -18.14
C ASP A 603 20.09 -6.60 -19.59
N LYS A 604 20.29 -5.32 -19.89
CA LYS A 604 20.10 -4.68 -21.21
C LYS A 604 18.67 -4.72 -21.75
N GLN A 605 17.68 -5.10 -20.94
CA GLN A 605 16.28 -5.13 -21.36
C GLN A 605 15.70 -3.70 -21.39
N PRO A 606 14.92 -3.35 -22.41
CA PRO A 606 14.28 -2.05 -22.51
C PRO A 606 13.24 -1.86 -21.39
N ILE A 607 13.26 -0.69 -20.75
CA ILE A 607 12.29 -0.31 -19.72
C ILE A 607 11.09 0.36 -20.41
N LEU A 608 9.97 -0.35 -20.51
CA LEU A 608 8.76 0.11 -21.21
C LEU A 608 7.64 0.44 -20.21
N LEU A 609 7.15 1.69 -20.27
CA LEU A 609 6.12 2.21 -19.38
C LEU A 609 4.74 1.54 -19.60
N HIS A 610 4.38 1.22 -20.84
CA HIS A 610 3.08 0.61 -21.14
C HIS A 610 2.96 -0.81 -20.59
N VAL A 611 4.06 -1.57 -20.58
CA VAL A 611 4.12 -2.94 -20.04
C VAL A 611 3.74 -2.99 -18.56
N ALA A 612 4.17 -2.00 -17.77
CA ALA A 612 3.81 -1.91 -16.36
C ALA A 612 2.29 -1.70 -16.16
N ALA A 613 1.64 -0.94 -17.05
CA ALA A 613 0.19 -0.76 -17.02
C ALA A 613 -0.54 -2.05 -17.44
N LEU A 614 -0.02 -2.77 -18.44
CA LEU A 614 -0.55 -4.07 -18.83
C LEU A 614 -0.44 -5.09 -17.70
N ALA A 615 0.64 -5.07 -16.91
CA ALA A 615 0.78 -5.97 -15.75
C ALA A 615 -0.31 -5.72 -14.70
N TYR A 616 -0.62 -4.45 -14.44
CA TYR A 616 -1.68 -4.05 -13.50
C TYR A 616 -3.08 -4.46 -14.01
N HIS A 617 -3.36 -4.29 -15.31
CA HIS A 617 -4.68 -4.57 -15.89
C HIS A 617 -4.88 -5.97 -16.42
N TYR A 618 -3.86 -6.74 -16.76
CA TYR A 618 -4.05 -8.05 -17.39
C TYR A 618 -3.26 -9.15 -16.69
N GLY A 619 -2.40 -8.79 -15.74
CA GLY A 619 -1.52 -9.70 -15.03
C GLY A 619 -0.15 -9.84 -15.68
N ALA A 620 0.78 -10.41 -14.92
CA ALA A 620 2.20 -10.50 -15.30
C ALA A 620 2.44 -11.30 -16.60
N VAL A 621 1.61 -12.31 -16.90
CA VAL A 621 1.77 -13.14 -18.10
C VAL A 621 1.54 -12.34 -19.38
N ILE A 622 0.47 -11.54 -19.44
CA ILE A 622 0.17 -10.71 -20.62
C ILE A 622 1.23 -9.63 -20.80
N ALA A 623 1.67 -9.01 -19.70
CA ALA A 623 2.76 -8.03 -19.74
C ALA A 623 4.08 -8.64 -20.22
N ALA A 624 4.46 -9.81 -19.70
CA ALA A 624 5.67 -10.52 -20.11
C ALA A 624 5.62 -10.91 -21.60
N ASN A 625 4.48 -11.43 -22.08
CA ASN A 625 4.29 -11.76 -23.49
C ASN A 625 4.45 -10.51 -24.38
N ARG A 626 3.84 -9.37 -24.02
CA ARG A 626 4.00 -8.14 -24.78
C ARG A 626 5.44 -7.63 -24.77
N HIS A 627 6.08 -7.64 -23.60
CA HIS A 627 7.47 -7.20 -23.46
C HIS A 627 8.43 -8.06 -24.31
N SER A 628 8.28 -9.40 -24.27
CA SER A 628 9.12 -10.30 -25.06
C SER A 628 8.90 -10.13 -26.57
N GLN A 629 7.66 -9.98 -27.02
CA GLN A 629 7.36 -9.73 -28.44
C GLN A 629 8.05 -8.44 -28.94
N LEU A 630 8.03 -7.37 -28.13
CA LEU A 630 8.67 -6.12 -28.49
C LEU A 630 10.19 -6.22 -28.44
N TRP A 631 10.73 -6.86 -27.40
CA TRP A 631 12.18 -6.99 -27.21
C TRP A 631 12.84 -7.81 -28.32
N PHE A 632 12.30 -8.99 -28.63
CA PHE A 632 12.87 -9.86 -29.68
C PHE A 632 12.44 -9.43 -31.09
N GLY A 633 11.22 -8.93 -31.26
CA GLY A 633 10.66 -8.66 -32.59
C GLY A 633 10.87 -7.25 -33.14
N GLN A 634 10.97 -6.22 -32.30
CA GLN A 634 10.96 -4.81 -32.75
C GLN A 634 12.21 -4.02 -32.35
N LEU A 635 12.85 -4.37 -31.24
CA LEU A 635 13.93 -3.55 -30.69
C LEU A 635 15.34 -3.94 -31.14
N GLN A 636 15.47 -5.01 -31.94
CA GLN A 636 16.69 -5.55 -32.60
C GLN A 636 17.91 -5.86 -31.70
N ASP A 637 18.07 -5.23 -30.53
CA ASP A 637 19.11 -5.50 -29.52
C ASP A 637 18.87 -6.79 -28.71
N GLY A 638 17.66 -7.36 -28.80
CA GLY A 638 17.33 -8.68 -28.25
C GLY A 638 17.50 -9.82 -29.24
N ALA A 639 17.85 -9.53 -30.50
CA ALA A 639 17.92 -10.54 -31.54
C ALA A 639 18.96 -11.61 -31.21
N ILE A 640 18.52 -12.86 -31.22
CA ILE A 640 19.38 -14.01 -31.01
C ILE A 640 20.04 -14.32 -32.34
N GLY A 641 21.17 -13.67 -32.60
CA GLY A 641 21.83 -13.73 -33.91
C GLY A 641 22.66 -14.99 -34.16
N ASP A 642 22.82 -15.87 -33.16
CA ASP A 642 23.46 -17.17 -33.36
C ASP A 642 23.09 -18.20 -32.27
N VAL A 643 23.46 -19.46 -32.51
CA VAL A 643 23.27 -20.59 -31.59
C VAL A 643 23.95 -20.38 -30.23
N ARG A 644 25.04 -19.60 -30.14
CA ARG A 644 25.74 -19.35 -28.87
C ARG A 644 24.97 -18.35 -28.01
N ALA A 645 24.43 -17.30 -28.62
CA ALA A 645 23.54 -16.35 -27.97
C ALA A 645 22.27 -17.07 -27.47
N ALA A 646 21.71 -17.98 -28.28
CA ALA A 646 20.57 -18.79 -27.88
C ALA A 646 20.88 -19.63 -26.63
N GLY A 647 22.02 -20.31 -26.60
CA GLY A 647 22.46 -21.11 -25.45
C GLY A 647 22.60 -20.30 -24.17
N ARG A 648 23.22 -19.11 -24.23
CA ARG A 648 23.33 -18.21 -23.06
C ARG A 648 21.98 -17.71 -22.57
N PHE A 649 21.12 -17.28 -23.50
CA PHE A 649 19.76 -16.86 -23.18
C PHE A 649 18.96 -17.95 -22.46
N LEU A 650 19.07 -19.20 -22.92
CA LEU A 650 18.36 -20.32 -22.31
C LEU A 650 18.87 -20.62 -20.89
N GLU A 651 20.19 -20.61 -20.66
CA GLU A 651 20.78 -20.77 -19.32
C GLU A 651 20.29 -19.66 -18.37
N GLU A 652 20.33 -18.39 -18.80
CA GLU A 652 19.84 -17.24 -18.03
C GLU A 652 18.32 -17.32 -17.78
N MET A 653 17.52 -17.75 -18.76
CA MET A 653 16.08 -17.92 -18.62
C MET A 653 15.75 -18.99 -17.58
N PHE A 654 16.47 -20.12 -17.59
CA PHE A 654 16.28 -21.17 -16.61
C PHE A 654 16.63 -20.69 -15.20
N CYS A 655 17.79 -20.06 -15.01
CA CYS A 655 18.24 -19.57 -13.71
C CYS A 655 17.37 -18.43 -13.17
N ASN A 656 17.04 -17.44 -13.99
CA ASN A 656 16.42 -16.19 -13.53
C ASN A 656 14.88 -16.23 -13.54
N LEU A 657 14.27 -17.12 -14.33
CA LEU A 657 12.82 -17.18 -14.48
C LEU A 657 12.25 -18.57 -14.15
N TRP A 658 12.72 -19.62 -14.81
CA TRP A 658 12.09 -20.94 -14.67
C TRP A 658 12.27 -21.51 -13.26
N VAL A 659 13.50 -21.59 -12.75
CA VAL A 659 13.82 -22.18 -11.43
C VAL A 659 13.07 -21.44 -10.31
N PRO A 660 13.15 -20.09 -10.19
CA PRO A 660 12.44 -19.37 -9.14
C PRO A 660 10.92 -19.52 -9.23
N GLN A 661 10.35 -19.49 -10.44
CA GLN A 661 8.89 -19.59 -10.61
C GLN A 661 8.38 -21.01 -10.32
N MET A 662 9.14 -22.04 -10.67
CA MET A 662 8.80 -23.43 -10.34
C MET A 662 8.96 -23.72 -8.85
N MET A 663 9.97 -23.16 -8.19
CA MET A 663 10.10 -23.19 -6.73
C MET A 663 8.87 -22.58 -6.06
N LEU A 664 8.52 -21.34 -6.42
CA LEU A 664 7.34 -20.66 -5.87
C LEU A 664 6.05 -21.48 -6.05
N PHE A 665 5.88 -22.09 -7.23
CA PHE A 665 4.74 -22.95 -7.50
C PHE A 665 4.73 -24.20 -6.61
N LEU A 666 5.85 -24.93 -6.52
CA LEU A 666 5.95 -26.17 -5.76
C LEU A 666 5.84 -25.93 -4.26
N THR A 667 6.55 -24.94 -3.72
CA THR A 667 6.41 -24.50 -2.33
C THR A 667 4.96 -24.22 -1.97
N TYR A 668 4.24 -23.47 -2.82
CA TYR A 668 2.82 -23.21 -2.58
C TYR A 668 1.97 -24.49 -2.57
N GLN A 669 2.21 -25.43 -3.49
CA GLN A 669 1.48 -26.69 -3.52
C GLN A 669 1.79 -27.57 -2.31
N PHE A 670 3.06 -27.68 -1.90
CA PHE A 670 3.49 -28.46 -0.76
C PHE A 670 2.94 -27.91 0.55
N ARG A 671 3.06 -26.59 0.79
CA ARG A 671 2.46 -25.92 1.96
C ARG A 671 0.94 -26.10 2.01
N ARG A 672 0.26 -26.02 0.86
CA ARG A 672 -1.18 -26.30 0.76
C ARG A 672 -1.54 -27.76 1.08
N GLN A 673 -0.69 -28.72 0.73
CA GLN A 673 -0.91 -30.14 1.03
C GLN A 673 -0.68 -30.44 2.51
N ILE A 674 0.39 -29.89 3.10
CA ILE A 674 0.68 -29.95 4.54
C ILE A 674 -0.53 -29.47 5.36
N ASN A 675 -1.14 -28.34 4.98
CA ASN A 675 -2.23 -27.73 5.73
C ASN A 675 -3.59 -28.45 5.54
N ARG A 676 -3.72 -29.41 4.62
CA ARG A 676 -5.01 -30.07 4.30
C ARG A 676 -5.28 -31.35 5.09
N GLY A 677 -4.29 -31.99 5.68
CA GLY A 677 -4.40 -33.37 6.19
C GLY A 677 -5.21 -33.58 7.49
N ILE A 678 -5.99 -32.62 8.00
CA ILE A 678 -6.63 -32.67 9.35
C ILE A 678 -7.64 -33.83 9.55
N ARG A 679 -7.82 -34.77 8.61
CA ARG A 679 -8.87 -35.80 8.65
C ARG A 679 -8.40 -37.27 8.65
N SER A 680 -7.10 -37.57 8.87
CA SER A 680 -6.56 -38.91 8.59
C SER A 680 -6.45 -39.91 9.75
N GLY A 681 -6.95 -39.61 10.97
CA GLY A 681 -6.96 -40.59 12.08
C GLY A 681 -5.60 -41.12 12.55
N MET A 682 -4.51 -40.44 12.19
CA MET A 682 -3.12 -40.77 12.56
C MET A 682 -2.78 -40.22 13.95
N ASP A 683 -1.87 -40.88 14.68
CA ASP A 683 -1.32 -40.33 15.93
C ASP A 683 -0.74 -38.93 15.71
N ALA A 684 -1.11 -37.99 16.57
CA ALA A 684 -0.83 -36.57 16.37
C ALA A 684 0.66 -36.26 16.42
N ASN A 685 1.42 -36.97 17.27
CA ASN A 685 2.83 -36.72 17.51
C ASN A 685 3.73 -37.25 16.38
N GLU A 686 3.47 -38.45 15.87
CA GLU A 686 4.23 -39.00 14.75
C GLU A 686 4.00 -38.23 13.45
N ARG A 687 2.76 -37.77 13.24
CA ARG A 687 2.42 -36.88 12.15
C ARG A 687 3.10 -35.52 12.26
N LEU A 688 3.16 -34.94 13.47
CA LEU A 688 3.80 -33.66 13.72
C LEU A 688 5.30 -33.72 13.38
N ARG A 689 6.02 -34.75 13.86
CA ARG A 689 7.45 -34.97 13.54
C ARG A 689 7.70 -35.14 12.04
N ARG A 690 6.83 -35.86 11.32
CA ARG A 690 6.93 -36.00 9.85
C ARG A 690 6.71 -34.67 9.13
N LEU A 691 5.74 -33.88 9.58
CA LEU A 691 5.45 -32.56 9.01
C LEU A 691 6.59 -31.56 9.28
N GLU A 692 7.17 -31.59 10.47
CA GLU A 692 8.37 -30.80 10.82
C GLU A 692 9.58 -31.22 9.98
N GLY A 693 9.84 -32.52 9.84
CA GLY A 693 10.92 -33.02 9.00
C GLY A 693 10.78 -32.62 7.52
N PHE A 694 9.57 -32.67 6.97
CA PHE A 694 9.31 -32.22 5.60
C PHE A 694 9.34 -30.69 5.46
N ARG A 695 8.90 -29.92 6.46
CA ARG A 695 9.05 -28.45 6.49
C ARG A 695 10.53 -28.05 6.48
N ALA A 696 11.35 -28.67 7.33
CA ALA A 696 12.80 -28.43 7.36
C ALA A 696 13.47 -28.80 6.03
N ALA A 697 13.10 -29.94 5.43
CA ALA A 697 13.60 -30.33 4.11
C ALA A 697 13.18 -29.34 3.01
N LEU A 698 11.96 -28.80 3.10
CA LEU A 698 11.45 -27.78 2.17
C LEU A 698 12.20 -26.44 2.32
N GLU A 699 12.53 -26.02 3.54
CA GLU A 699 13.31 -24.79 3.80
C GLU A 699 14.76 -24.91 3.28
N VAL A 700 15.39 -26.07 3.47
CA VAL A 700 16.71 -26.38 2.90
C VAL A 700 16.65 -26.42 1.37
N TRP A 701 15.56 -26.92 0.80
CA TRP A 701 15.36 -26.93 -0.64
C TRP A 701 15.15 -25.54 -1.22
N GLU A 702 14.36 -24.68 -0.55
CA GLU A 702 14.09 -23.30 -0.95
C GLU A 702 15.34 -22.41 -0.94
N SER A 703 16.31 -22.72 -0.10
CA SER A 703 17.59 -22.00 0.03
C SER A 703 18.72 -22.59 -0.83
N CYS A 704 18.45 -23.62 -1.64
CA CYS A 704 19.45 -24.28 -2.46
C CYS A 704 19.61 -23.63 -3.84
N ASP A 705 20.84 -23.53 -4.34
CA ASP A 705 21.16 -23.04 -5.69
C ASP A 705 20.76 -24.03 -6.81
N GLU A 706 20.66 -25.33 -6.50
CA GLU A 706 20.35 -26.41 -7.45
C GLU A 706 19.14 -27.26 -7.01
N PRO A 707 17.95 -26.65 -6.81
CA PRO A 707 16.80 -27.30 -6.20
C PRO A 707 16.23 -28.42 -7.08
N PHE A 708 16.42 -28.35 -8.39
CA PHE A 708 15.93 -29.34 -9.35
C PHE A 708 16.93 -30.48 -9.67
N SER A 709 17.97 -30.65 -8.86
CA SER A 709 18.86 -31.82 -8.94
C SER A 709 18.22 -33.07 -8.31
N LEU A 710 18.58 -34.26 -8.80
CA LEU A 710 18.14 -35.55 -8.23
C LEU A 710 18.65 -35.75 -6.81
N ARG A 711 19.79 -35.14 -6.46
CA ARG A 711 20.30 -35.12 -5.09
C ARG A 711 19.33 -34.41 -4.15
N GLN A 712 18.85 -33.22 -4.55
CA GLN A 712 17.88 -32.47 -3.74
C GLN A 712 16.49 -33.11 -3.78
N TYR A 713 16.09 -33.72 -4.90
CA TYR A 713 14.87 -34.53 -4.97
C TYR A 713 14.85 -35.62 -3.90
N LYS A 714 15.92 -36.41 -3.78
CA LYS A 714 16.03 -37.49 -2.79
C LYS A 714 16.05 -36.97 -1.34
N ARG A 715 16.52 -35.73 -1.12
CA ARG A 715 16.47 -35.07 0.19
C ARG A 715 15.08 -34.58 0.54
N LEU A 716 14.36 -34.04 -0.44
CA LEU A 716 12.98 -33.57 -0.28
C LEU A 716 12.01 -34.75 -0.14
N PHE A 717 12.30 -35.86 -0.82
CA PHE A 717 11.49 -37.07 -0.83
C PHE A 717 12.36 -38.31 -0.54
N PRO A 718 12.77 -38.51 0.72
CA PRO A 718 13.56 -39.68 1.10
C PRO A 718 12.77 -40.99 0.83
N PRO A 719 13.47 -42.10 0.47
CA PRO A 719 12.84 -43.40 0.29
C PRO A 719 12.16 -43.83 1.58
N GLN A 720 10.90 -44.27 1.52
CA GLN A 720 10.23 -44.82 2.69
C GLN A 720 10.55 -46.30 2.87
N THR A 721 10.70 -46.69 4.12
CA THR A 721 10.49 -48.05 4.63
C THR A 721 9.07 -48.14 5.21
N GLY A 722 8.04 -48.31 4.38
CA GLY A 722 6.64 -48.47 4.82
C GLY A 722 5.57 -48.17 3.74
N PRO A 723 4.29 -48.51 3.97
CA PRO A 723 3.20 -48.31 3.00
C PRO A 723 2.86 -46.82 2.80
N ALA A 724 2.49 -46.46 1.56
CA ALA A 724 2.16 -45.09 1.18
C ALA A 724 0.78 -44.65 1.72
N GLU A 725 0.74 -43.57 2.51
CA GLU A 725 -0.46 -43.04 3.16
C GLU A 725 -1.18 -41.97 2.32
N LEU A 726 -2.48 -41.79 2.58
CA LEU A 726 -3.40 -40.94 1.80
C LEU A 726 -3.09 -39.42 1.81
N ASP A 727 -2.21 -38.94 2.70
CA ASP A 727 -1.90 -37.50 2.88
C ASP A 727 -0.41 -37.15 2.67
N ASP A 728 0.37 -38.03 2.07
CA ASP A 728 1.79 -37.80 1.83
C ASP A 728 2.04 -36.67 0.80
N PRO A 729 2.93 -35.69 1.05
CA PRO A 729 3.28 -34.65 0.08
C PRO A 729 4.11 -35.16 -1.11
N ARG A 730 4.60 -36.42 -1.07
CA ARG A 730 5.37 -37.03 -2.15
C ARG A 730 4.57 -37.14 -3.45
N PRO A 731 5.27 -37.13 -4.60
CA PRO A 731 4.66 -37.41 -5.89
C PRO A 731 4.03 -38.82 -5.89
N THR A 732 2.80 -38.93 -6.36
CA THR A 732 2.09 -40.22 -6.49
C THR A 732 2.56 -41.03 -7.70
N SER A 733 3.29 -40.39 -8.62
CA SER A 733 3.89 -41.04 -9.78
C SER A 733 5.16 -40.29 -10.20
N THR A 734 6.21 -41.05 -10.45
CA THR A 734 7.47 -40.58 -11.02
C THR A 734 7.65 -41.30 -12.36
N THR A 735 8.03 -40.57 -13.40
CA THR A 735 8.26 -41.14 -14.74
C THR A 735 9.57 -40.65 -15.30
N ASP A 736 10.28 -41.49 -16.04
CA ASP A 736 11.51 -41.10 -16.72
C ASP A 736 11.17 -40.58 -18.12
N LYS A 737 11.79 -39.47 -18.52
CA LYS A 737 11.66 -38.89 -19.87
C LYS A 737 13.02 -38.45 -20.38
N ALA A 738 13.30 -38.74 -21.64
CA ALA A 738 14.50 -38.24 -22.28
C ALA A 738 14.52 -36.70 -22.26
N ARG A 739 15.63 -36.10 -21.81
CA ARG A 739 15.79 -34.64 -21.73
C ARG A 739 15.53 -33.94 -23.07
N HIS A 740 15.97 -34.56 -24.16
CA HIS A 740 15.68 -34.10 -25.53
C HIS A 740 14.18 -34.13 -25.86
N GLY A 741 13.46 -35.19 -25.46
CA GLY A 741 12.02 -35.30 -25.66
C GLY A 741 11.24 -34.23 -24.90
N PHE A 742 11.66 -33.92 -23.66
CA PHE A 742 11.07 -32.82 -22.90
C PHE A 742 11.38 -31.44 -23.52
N ALA A 743 12.60 -31.24 -24.03
CA ALA A 743 12.98 -30.03 -24.76
C ALA A 743 12.14 -29.83 -26.03
N GLU A 744 11.84 -30.90 -26.76
CA GLU A 744 10.95 -30.85 -27.92
C GLU A 744 9.50 -30.49 -27.54
N GLU A 745 8.98 -31.02 -26.43
CA GLU A 745 7.67 -30.61 -25.89
C GLU A 745 7.63 -29.11 -25.56
N MET A 746 8.69 -28.58 -24.92
CA MET A 746 8.82 -27.15 -24.63
C MET A 746 8.86 -26.30 -25.89
N TYR A 747 9.65 -26.70 -26.89
CA TYR A 747 9.74 -26.00 -28.18
C TYR A 747 8.39 -25.97 -28.89
N ASN A 748 7.72 -27.12 -29.00
CA ASN A 748 6.43 -27.23 -29.67
C ASN A 748 5.37 -26.37 -28.98
N ALA A 749 5.36 -26.31 -27.63
CA ALA A 749 4.47 -25.42 -26.88
C ALA A 749 4.76 -23.92 -27.09
N CYS A 750 5.97 -23.56 -27.51
CA CYS A 750 6.33 -22.19 -27.85
C CYS A 750 5.88 -21.82 -29.28
N VAL A 751 6.03 -22.73 -30.24
CA VAL A 751 5.67 -22.49 -31.65
C VAL A 751 4.15 -22.55 -31.86
N ASP A 752 3.48 -23.54 -31.26
CA ASP A 752 2.04 -23.72 -31.41
C ASP A 752 1.26 -22.81 -30.44
N THR A 753 0.68 -21.74 -30.98
CA THR A 753 -0.11 -20.76 -30.20
C THR A 753 -1.58 -21.15 -30.01
N THR A 754 -2.07 -22.20 -30.66
CA THR A 754 -3.48 -22.65 -30.56
C THR A 754 -3.63 -23.86 -29.63
N SER A 755 -2.55 -24.58 -29.37
CA SER A 755 -2.54 -25.75 -28.50
C SER A 755 -2.51 -25.42 -27.00
N THR A 756 -3.26 -26.20 -26.21
CA THR A 756 -3.19 -26.20 -24.73
C THR A 756 -1.90 -26.82 -24.19
N ALA A 757 -0.94 -27.18 -25.04
CA ALA A 757 0.32 -27.80 -24.65
C ALA A 757 1.13 -26.94 -23.65
N GLY A 758 1.03 -25.61 -23.70
CA GLY A 758 1.67 -24.74 -22.72
C GLY A 758 1.13 -24.91 -21.29
N GLU A 759 -0.15 -25.28 -21.13
CA GLU A 759 -0.79 -25.44 -19.82
C GLU A 759 -0.28 -26.68 -19.06
N THR A 760 0.28 -27.66 -19.78
CA THR A 760 0.88 -28.86 -19.19
C THR A 760 2.31 -28.64 -18.69
N LEU A 761 2.97 -27.58 -19.15
CA LEU A 761 4.36 -27.25 -18.83
C LEU A 761 4.49 -26.08 -17.85
N CYS A 762 3.51 -25.18 -17.82
CA CYS A 762 3.61 -23.91 -17.12
C CYS A 762 2.41 -23.67 -16.20
N SER A 763 2.66 -23.07 -15.03
CA SER A 763 1.59 -22.62 -14.15
C SER A 763 0.90 -21.36 -14.72
N SER A 764 -0.32 -21.08 -14.28
CA SER A 764 -1.13 -19.93 -14.78
C SER A 764 -0.52 -18.55 -14.52
N HIS A 765 0.49 -18.46 -13.64
CA HIS A 765 1.13 -17.21 -13.25
C HIS A 765 2.58 -17.09 -13.71
N ALA A 766 3.12 -18.14 -14.31
CA ALA A 766 4.50 -18.15 -14.76
C ALA A 766 4.68 -17.39 -16.08
N THR A 767 5.77 -16.63 -16.16
CA THR A 767 6.08 -15.73 -17.28
C THR A 767 7.16 -16.32 -18.20
N TRP A 768 7.97 -17.28 -17.72
CA TRP A 768 9.10 -17.83 -18.46
C TRP A 768 8.71 -18.38 -19.84
N LEU A 769 7.55 -19.03 -19.96
CA LEU A 769 7.10 -19.61 -21.22
C LEU A 769 6.75 -18.52 -22.24
N SER A 770 6.23 -17.38 -21.79
CA SER A 770 5.95 -16.24 -22.67
C SER A 770 7.25 -15.63 -23.20
N VAL A 771 8.26 -15.52 -22.34
CA VAL A 771 9.59 -15.00 -22.72
C VAL A 771 10.28 -15.94 -23.70
N LEU A 772 10.30 -17.24 -23.43
CA LEU A 772 10.86 -18.26 -24.33
C LEU A 772 10.13 -18.27 -25.69
N ARG A 773 8.80 -18.18 -25.67
CA ARG A 773 7.99 -18.07 -26.88
C ARG A 773 8.38 -16.85 -27.72
N GLY A 774 8.50 -15.68 -27.10
CA GLY A 774 8.93 -14.47 -27.79
C GLY A 774 10.30 -14.63 -28.45
N ALA A 775 11.25 -15.24 -27.75
CA ALA A 775 12.59 -15.50 -28.29
C ALA A 775 12.54 -16.43 -29.52
N ILE A 776 11.87 -17.58 -29.40
CA ILE A 776 11.79 -18.57 -30.50
C ILE A 776 11.05 -18.00 -31.72
N GLN A 777 9.93 -17.30 -31.52
CA GLN A 777 9.08 -16.81 -32.61
C GLN A 777 9.68 -15.64 -33.40
N HIS A 778 10.62 -14.89 -32.80
CA HIS A 778 11.23 -13.71 -33.41
C HIS A 778 12.71 -13.91 -33.77
N THR A 779 13.25 -15.12 -33.60
CA THR A 779 14.60 -15.47 -34.08
C THR A 779 14.51 -16.06 -35.49
N SER A 780 15.40 -15.65 -36.40
CA SER A 780 15.42 -16.21 -37.76
C SER A 780 15.80 -17.68 -37.73
N VAL A 781 15.21 -18.47 -38.62
CA VAL A 781 15.56 -19.90 -38.80
C VAL A 781 17.01 -20.05 -39.28
N ASP A 782 17.54 -19.04 -40.00
CA ASP A 782 18.92 -19.00 -40.47
C ASP A 782 19.92 -18.79 -39.31
N ASP A 783 19.51 -18.08 -38.25
CA ASP A 783 20.34 -17.82 -37.07
C ASP A 783 20.33 -19.01 -36.10
N VAL A 784 19.14 -19.59 -35.87
CA VAL A 784 18.92 -20.71 -34.96
C VAL A 784 17.82 -21.63 -35.49
N SER A 785 18.20 -22.84 -35.91
CA SER A 785 17.23 -23.82 -36.41
C SER A 785 16.37 -24.43 -35.29
N LYS A 786 15.25 -25.08 -35.65
CA LYS A 786 14.43 -25.89 -34.72
C LYS A 786 15.28 -26.86 -33.89
N GLN A 787 16.22 -27.55 -34.54
CA GLN A 787 17.07 -28.53 -33.87
C GLN A 787 18.05 -27.86 -32.91
N ASP A 788 18.61 -26.71 -33.30
CA ASP A 788 19.50 -25.94 -32.41
C ASP A 788 18.75 -25.44 -31.15
N TRP A 789 17.49 -25.03 -31.28
CA TRP A 789 16.65 -24.68 -30.13
C TRP A 789 16.40 -25.87 -29.19
N ILE A 790 16.03 -27.03 -29.73
CA ILE A 790 15.77 -28.24 -28.92
C ILE A 790 17.05 -28.71 -28.23
N TYR A 791 18.19 -28.74 -28.94
CA TYR A 791 19.48 -29.07 -28.34
C TYR A 791 19.94 -28.04 -27.32
N GLY A 792 19.72 -26.75 -27.58
CA GLY A 792 20.00 -25.66 -26.66
C GLY A 792 19.22 -25.82 -25.36
N LEU A 793 17.92 -26.12 -25.43
CA LEU A 793 17.06 -26.36 -24.28
C LEU A 793 17.55 -27.56 -23.46
N ALA A 794 17.86 -28.68 -24.11
CA ALA A 794 18.40 -29.86 -23.45
C ALA A 794 19.74 -29.56 -22.75
N THR A 795 20.63 -28.85 -23.42
CA THR A 795 21.96 -28.50 -22.89
C THR A 795 21.87 -27.50 -21.75
N ALA A 796 20.97 -26.51 -21.84
CA ALA A 796 20.76 -25.52 -20.80
C ALA A 796 20.17 -26.17 -19.53
N MET A 797 19.19 -27.07 -19.66
CA MET A 797 18.66 -27.82 -18.51
C MET A 797 19.73 -28.67 -17.80
N ASP A 798 20.70 -29.20 -18.54
CA ASP A 798 21.84 -29.92 -17.97
C ASP A 798 22.85 -28.98 -17.30
N ALA A 799 23.17 -27.86 -17.96
CA ALA A 799 24.02 -26.81 -17.43
C ALA A 799 23.51 -26.19 -16.11
N THR A 800 22.20 -26.05 -15.96
CA THR A 800 21.55 -25.50 -14.77
C THR A 800 21.08 -26.57 -13.78
N ARG A 801 21.54 -27.82 -13.92
CA ARG A 801 21.25 -28.95 -13.01
C ARG A 801 19.76 -29.22 -12.79
N ILE A 802 18.93 -29.00 -13.82
CA ILE A 802 17.50 -29.34 -13.82
C ILE A 802 17.34 -30.80 -14.23
N GLU A 803 17.42 -31.71 -13.28
CA GLU A 803 17.37 -33.17 -13.51
C GLU A 803 15.99 -33.76 -13.28
N TRP A 804 15.07 -33.01 -12.66
CA TRP A 804 13.66 -33.37 -12.55
C TRP A 804 12.76 -32.16 -12.66
N VAL A 805 11.52 -32.37 -13.09
CA VAL A 805 10.50 -31.33 -13.25
C VAL A 805 9.13 -31.81 -12.76
N PRO A 806 8.22 -30.91 -12.33
CA PRO A 806 6.84 -31.29 -12.06
C PRO A 806 6.15 -31.76 -13.35
N GLY A 807 5.39 -32.84 -13.23
CA GLY A 807 4.59 -33.39 -14.32
C GLY A 807 3.23 -32.70 -14.45
N SER A 808 2.37 -33.26 -15.31
CA SER A 808 1.03 -32.73 -15.56
C SER A 808 -0.08 -33.74 -15.28
N HIS A 809 -1.23 -33.22 -14.86
CA HIS A 809 -2.46 -33.97 -14.64
C HIS A 809 -3.66 -33.12 -15.05
N ARG A 810 -4.60 -33.69 -15.82
CA ARG A 810 -5.77 -32.96 -16.38
C ARG A 810 -5.37 -31.65 -17.07
N LYS A 811 -4.34 -31.72 -17.90
CA LYS A 811 -3.76 -30.60 -18.66
C LYS A 811 -3.19 -29.45 -17.82
N LYS A 812 -2.83 -29.70 -16.55
CA LYS A 812 -2.21 -28.69 -15.68
C LYS A 812 -0.98 -29.25 -14.98
N VAL A 813 0.05 -28.42 -14.81
CA VAL A 813 1.21 -28.74 -13.97
C VAL A 813 0.76 -29.08 -12.54
N THR A 814 1.38 -30.10 -11.93
CA THR A 814 1.06 -30.58 -10.58
C THR A 814 2.31 -31.02 -9.84
N SER A 815 2.32 -30.89 -8.51
CA SER A 815 3.37 -31.47 -7.66
C SER A 815 3.19 -32.98 -7.40
N ARG A 816 2.02 -33.53 -7.74
CA ARG A 816 1.69 -34.95 -7.52
C ARG A 816 2.35 -35.89 -8.54
N ARG A 817 2.89 -35.36 -9.62
CA ARG A 817 3.61 -36.14 -10.62
C ARG A 817 4.96 -35.50 -10.85
N THR A 818 5.97 -36.31 -11.06
CA THR A 818 7.33 -35.85 -11.33
C THR A 818 7.89 -36.56 -12.55
N ILE A 819 8.70 -35.83 -13.31
CA ILE A 819 9.38 -36.34 -14.48
C ILE A 819 10.87 -36.24 -14.19
N HIS A 820 11.57 -37.38 -14.19
CA HIS A 820 13.02 -37.41 -14.16
C HIS A 820 13.55 -37.27 -15.59
N LEU A 821 14.48 -36.34 -15.78
CA LEU A 821 15.08 -36.05 -17.07
C LEU A 821 16.35 -36.90 -17.24
N VAL A 822 16.24 -37.92 -18.08
CA VAL A 822 17.31 -38.91 -18.35
C VAL A 822 17.90 -38.74 -19.75
N GLY A 823 19.06 -39.37 -20.00
CA GLY A 823 19.72 -39.41 -21.31
C GLY A 823 20.87 -38.42 -21.49
N TYR A 824 21.76 -38.75 -22.43
CA TYR A 824 23.01 -38.01 -22.69
C TYR A 824 22.77 -36.70 -23.46
N THR A 825 23.33 -35.60 -22.98
CA THR A 825 23.35 -34.29 -23.64
C THR A 825 24.63 -34.11 -24.45
N ARG A 826 24.53 -33.55 -25.67
CA ARG A 826 25.74 -33.27 -26.45
C ARG A 826 26.58 -32.20 -25.74
N PRO A 827 27.91 -32.34 -25.69
CA PRO A 827 28.78 -31.40 -24.98
C PRO A 827 28.66 -29.98 -25.52
N LYS A 828 28.72 -28.97 -24.62
CA LYS A 828 28.65 -27.53 -24.94
C LYS A 828 29.59 -27.10 -26.08
N GLN A 829 30.66 -27.85 -26.31
CA GLN A 829 31.65 -27.64 -27.39
C GLN A 829 31.04 -27.79 -28.79
N LEU A 830 29.99 -28.62 -28.96
CA LEU A 830 29.30 -28.82 -30.22
C LEU A 830 28.46 -27.61 -30.64
N LEU A 831 27.78 -26.96 -29.68
CA LEU A 831 27.04 -25.71 -29.89
C LEU A 831 27.98 -24.52 -30.16
N ARG A 832 29.24 -24.62 -29.73
CA ARG A 832 30.28 -23.60 -29.98
C ARG A 832 30.93 -23.75 -31.37
N ALA A 833 30.75 -24.85 -32.09
CA ALA A 833 31.41 -25.09 -33.37
C ALA A 833 30.57 -24.59 -34.56
N ILE A 834 31.21 -23.91 -35.53
CA ILE A 834 30.54 -23.33 -36.70
C ILE A 834 29.84 -24.45 -37.51
N PRO A 835 28.58 -24.29 -37.92
CA PRO A 835 27.90 -25.22 -38.83
C PRO A 835 28.75 -25.51 -40.07
N GLY A 836 28.92 -26.80 -40.43
CA GLY A 836 29.74 -27.20 -41.58
C GLY A 836 31.26 -27.22 -41.36
N SER A 837 31.77 -26.77 -40.21
CA SER A 837 33.22 -26.80 -39.95
C SER A 837 33.76 -28.21 -39.66
N LEU A 838 35.00 -28.48 -40.07
CA LEU A 838 35.79 -29.68 -39.71
C LEU A 838 35.82 -29.93 -38.19
N LYS A 839 35.83 -28.85 -37.38
CA LYS A 839 35.78 -28.93 -35.92
C LYS A 839 34.44 -29.48 -35.43
N ARG A 840 33.32 -29.05 -36.02
CA ARG A 840 31.98 -29.60 -35.71
C ARG A 840 31.89 -31.06 -36.15
N ALA A 841 32.38 -31.38 -37.36
CA ALA A 841 32.42 -32.75 -37.86
C ALA A 841 33.27 -33.68 -36.97
N ALA A 842 34.42 -33.22 -36.48
CA ALA A 842 35.26 -33.96 -35.55
C ALA A 842 34.59 -34.19 -34.18
N ILE A 843 33.90 -33.18 -33.62
CA ILE A 843 33.15 -33.34 -32.36
C ILE A 843 31.95 -34.29 -32.56
N VAL A 844 31.22 -34.19 -33.68
CA VAL A 844 30.14 -35.11 -34.05
C VAL A 844 30.66 -36.54 -34.22
N GLY A 845 31.79 -36.72 -34.91
CA GLY A 845 32.44 -38.01 -35.11
C GLY A 845 32.90 -38.64 -33.80
N LYS A 846 33.48 -37.84 -32.89
CA LYS A 846 33.90 -38.29 -31.55
C LYS A 846 32.72 -38.69 -30.68
N LEU A 847 31.58 -38.01 -30.80
CA LEU A 847 30.32 -38.35 -30.12
C LEU A 847 29.67 -39.61 -30.67
N ALA A 848 29.67 -39.80 -31.98
CA ALA A 848 29.18 -41.02 -32.62
C ALA A 848 30.01 -42.24 -32.17
N TRP A 849 31.34 -42.08 -32.09
CA TRP A 849 32.23 -43.08 -31.54
C TRP A 849 31.93 -43.41 -30.07
N HIS A 850 31.71 -42.41 -29.23
CA HIS A 850 31.43 -42.61 -27.81
C HIS A 850 30.07 -43.30 -27.55
N LEU A 851 29.06 -43.02 -28.38
CA LEU A 851 27.75 -43.68 -28.32
C LEU A 851 27.83 -45.15 -28.80
N VAL A 852 28.69 -45.44 -29.79
CA VAL A 852 28.97 -46.81 -30.23
C VAL A 852 29.75 -47.60 -29.17
N ASP A 853 30.69 -46.97 -28.46
CA ASP A 853 31.40 -47.58 -27.33
C ASP A 853 30.48 -47.85 -26.12
N LEU A 854 29.55 -46.92 -25.81
CA LEU A 854 28.54 -47.14 -24.77
C LEU A 854 27.55 -48.26 -25.13
N ALA A 855 27.22 -48.41 -26.41
CA ALA A 855 26.38 -49.52 -26.89
C ALA A 855 27.14 -50.87 -26.88
N ARG A 856 28.47 -50.86 -27.06
CA ARG A 856 29.32 -52.06 -26.95
C ARG A 856 29.57 -52.53 -25.53
N ASN A 857 29.54 -51.65 -24.54
CA ASN A 857 29.72 -51.99 -23.12
C ASN A 857 28.42 -52.44 -22.41
N HIS A 858 27.29 -52.47 -23.13
CA HIS A 858 25.99 -52.96 -22.64
C HIS A 858 25.49 -54.22 -23.37
N LEU A 859 26.32 -54.80 -24.24
CA LEU A 859 26.26 -56.19 -24.70
C LEU A 859 27.30 -56.98 -23.91
#